data_AF-A0A6P0K476-F1
#
_entry.id   AF-A0A6P0K476-F1
#
_cell.length_a   1.000
_cell.length_b   1.000
_cell.length_c   1.000
_cell.angle_alpha   90.00
_cell.angle_beta   90.00
_cell.angle_gamma   90.00
#
_symmetry.space_group_name_H-M   'P 1'
#
loop_
_entity.id
_entity.type
_entity.pdbx_description
1 polymer ?
#
loop_
_entity_poly.entity_id
_entity_poly.type
_entity_poly.pdbx_seq_one_letter_code
_entity_poly.pdbx_strand_id
1 'polypeptide(L)'
;MEKGTLIEFRLHGERRLATLDRPEGKKHWVVIDERQQHHKLHPREFTYEVVGVTYTPSKIPNFLAEVEPLLDPSNLEVAWELLVEAGDAVSCADMAQLLFSDQSPPLCYAAHCLLSEDKIYFKQKANLYEPRPVAKVDEIKHQLITAQLKQREQEDFLQHVKQKIAGETVEWLDSDRTRLAILEKLVINPENTTRAAVEILEALERPHNWQSSLELLVELGWWDKHENLFLRRNQIPVNFRREVLEVAQQCLDSPPPDPDSDRLDLTYLKVYTVDDESTKEIDDGLSIENLDDGRQRLWIHIADPTHLVMPGDVLDLEARRRSTTLYLPTGIIPMFPPELATGPMSLVQGKVCRALSFGVLLDEAGKVEDYRISASLIQPTYRLTYEDVDEMLQLGVKAEAEIQQIANWAQQRKSWRSSQGAISIHMPESVIKVCKDDEITIDVLDDSPSRQMVAEMMILAGEVAGRYGQAHQIPLPFRGQPQPELPSEEELLQLPAGPVRSCAMRRCMPRSEMSITPSRHASLGLETYTQVTSPIRRYTDLLSHFQIKAHLRGQELPFAAQRLQETMQSVTEAASEATWVERQTNRYWGLEYLRRRPDEVWQALVLRWLREHERLGLILLEDLGLELAMRFQRSIALGDRLQVLVSHADPRQDVIQFREMVEQQAQATTG
;
A
#
# COMPACT_ATOMS: atom_id res chain seq x y z
N MET A 1 43.53 59.75 17.12
CA MET A 1 42.46 59.56 18.12
C MET A 1 42.75 60.48 19.29
N GLU A 2 41.83 61.41 19.51
CA GLU A 2 41.96 62.46 20.52
C GLU A 2 41.10 62.13 21.73
N LYS A 3 41.46 62.69 22.88
CA LYS A 3 40.62 62.56 24.08
C LYS A 3 39.27 63.22 23.82
N GLY A 4 38.19 62.52 24.15
CA GLY A 4 36.82 62.98 23.95
C GLY A 4 36.19 62.54 22.62
N THR A 5 36.93 61.88 21.73
CA THR A 5 36.32 61.24 20.55
C THR A 5 35.29 60.20 20.98
N LEU A 6 34.09 60.24 20.39
CA LEU A 6 33.02 59.28 20.64
C LEU A 6 33.17 58.10 19.68
N ILE A 7 33.17 56.88 20.21
CA ILE A 7 33.37 55.64 19.46
C ILE A 7 32.28 54.62 19.78
N GLU A 8 31.91 53.82 18.79
CA GLU A 8 31.07 52.64 18.93
C GLU A 8 31.95 51.41 19.12
N PHE A 9 31.56 50.52 20.04
CA PHE A 9 32.12 49.18 20.18
C PHE A 9 30.99 48.20 20.54
N ARG A 10 31.29 46.89 20.50
CA ARG A 10 30.33 45.85 20.90
C ARG A 10 30.71 45.18 22.21
N LEU A 11 29.78 45.13 23.15
CA LEU A 11 29.89 44.40 24.40
C LEU A 11 28.79 43.34 24.47
N HIS A 12 29.16 42.06 24.58
CA HIS A 12 28.22 40.92 24.53
C HIS A 12 27.27 40.92 23.30
N GLY A 13 27.70 41.50 22.19
CA GLY A 13 26.92 41.60 20.95
C GLY A 13 26.08 42.86 20.81
N GLU A 14 25.88 43.64 21.89
CA GLU A 14 25.14 44.90 21.88
C GLU A 14 26.06 46.08 21.50
N ARG A 15 25.50 47.06 20.76
CA ARG A 15 26.17 48.33 20.45
C ARG A 15 26.28 49.20 21.70
N ARG A 16 27.47 49.75 21.95
CA ARG A 16 27.76 50.67 23.06
C ARG A 16 28.55 51.86 22.54
N LEU A 17 28.24 53.04 23.06
CA LEU A 17 29.00 54.25 22.82
C LEU A 17 29.88 54.59 24.01
N ALA A 18 31.11 55.01 23.75
CA ALA A 18 32.02 55.49 24.79
C ALA A 18 32.87 56.64 24.27
N THR A 19 33.39 57.47 25.17
CA THR A 19 34.38 58.50 24.81
C THR A 19 35.78 58.05 25.15
N LEU A 20 36.75 58.37 24.29
CA LEU A 20 38.17 58.10 24.55
C LEU A 20 38.66 58.97 25.71
N ASP A 21 39.17 58.38 26.79
CA ASP A 21 39.68 59.13 27.94
C ASP A 21 41.20 59.28 27.90
N ARG A 22 41.94 58.16 27.82
CA ARG A 22 43.40 58.17 27.80
C ARG A 22 43.98 56.91 27.15
N PRO A 23 45.16 57.00 26.52
CA PRO A 23 45.86 55.81 26.06
C PRO A 23 46.37 54.99 27.25
N GLU A 24 46.27 53.66 27.14
CA GLU A 24 46.77 52.70 28.13
C GLU A 24 47.82 51.78 27.47
N GLY A 25 49.09 52.15 27.65
CA GLY A 25 50.22 51.51 26.97
C GLY A 25 50.31 51.90 25.48
N LYS A 26 50.99 51.07 24.68
CA LYS A 26 51.26 51.38 23.25
C LYS A 26 50.13 51.00 22.29
N LYS A 27 49.11 50.26 22.73
CA LYS A 27 48.13 49.60 21.83
C LYS A 27 46.66 49.67 22.27
N HIS A 28 46.34 50.19 23.45
CA HIS A 28 44.97 50.20 23.98
C HIS A 28 44.57 51.60 24.44
N TRP A 29 43.26 51.82 24.52
CA TRP A 29 42.65 53.03 25.07
C TRP A 29 41.73 52.66 26.22
N VAL A 30 41.73 53.49 27.26
CA VAL A 30 40.65 53.53 28.24
C VAL A 30 39.55 54.41 27.67
N VAL A 31 38.35 53.85 27.57
CA VAL A 31 37.15 54.54 27.12
C VAL A 31 36.12 54.57 28.24
N ILE A 32 35.26 55.58 28.27
CA ILE A 32 34.25 55.77 29.31
C ILE A 32 32.86 55.77 28.65
N ASP A 33 31.99 54.84 29.05
CA ASP A 33 30.64 54.70 28.49
C ASP A 33 29.61 55.67 29.10
N GLU A 34 28.35 55.58 28.65
CA GLU A 34 27.27 56.43 29.16
C GLU A 34 26.99 56.27 30.67
N ARG A 35 27.44 55.16 31.27
CA ARG A 35 27.28 54.83 32.70
C ARG A 35 28.52 55.17 33.53
N GLN A 36 29.48 55.91 32.95
CA GLN A 36 30.77 56.23 33.58
C GLN A 36 31.63 54.99 33.87
N GLN A 37 31.38 53.86 33.21
CA GLN A 37 32.21 52.67 33.35
C GLN A 37 33.41 52.76 32.42
N HIS A 38 34.57 52.35 32.94
CA HIS A 38 35.82 52.32 32.19
C HIS A 38 36.00 50.99 31.49
N HIS A 39 36.20 51.02 30.18
CA HIS A 39 36.51 49.85 29.37
C HIS A 39 37.89 50.00 28.75
N LYS A 40 38.63 48.90 28.66
CA LYS A 40 39.94 48.84 28.00
C LYS A 40 39.78 48.19 26.63
N LEU A 41 39.97 48.96 25.57
CA LEU A 41 39.71 48.52 24.22
C LEU A 41 40.93 48.75 23.31
N HIS A 42 41.19 47.79 22.42
CA HIS A 42 42.10 47.95 21.30
C HIS A 42 41.38 48.73 20.18
N PRO A 43 42.05 49.63 19.42
CA PRO A 43 41.42 50.37 18.31
C PRO A 43 40.78 49.53 17.20
N ARG A 44 41.01 48.21 17.19
CA ARG A 44 40.38 47.26 16.24
C ARG A 44 38.99 46.81 16.71
N GLU A 45 38.66 47.04 17.97
CA GLU A 45 37.37 46.73 18.57
C GLU A 45 36.36 47.88 18.37
N PHE A 46 36.80 48.99 17.78
CA PHE A 46 35.94 50.11 17.45
C PHE A 46 35.20 49.78 16.16
N THR A 47 33.87 49.80 16.22
CA THR A 47 33.00 49.53 15.08
C THR A 47 32.66 50.81 14.31
N TYR A 48 32.74 51.97 14.97
CA TYR A 48 32.59 53.29 14.34
C TYR A 48 33.24 54.39 15.17
N GLU A 49 33.68 55.47 14.52
CA GLU A 49 34.22 56.68 15.16
C GLU A 49 33.39 57.89 14.73
N VAL A 50 32.82 58.61 15.70
CA VAL A 50 32.08 59.85 15.45
C VAL A 50 33.08 61.00 15.35
N VAL A 51 33.32 61.46 14.12
CA VAL A 51 34.34 62.45 13.79
C VAL A 51 33.81 63.88 13.96
N GLY A 52 34.67 64.81 14.42
CA GLY A 52 34.43 66.26 14.33
C GLY A 52 33.98 66.97 15.63
N VAL A 53 33.64 66.23 16.69
CA VAL A 53 33.24 66.81 17.99
C VAL A 53 33.79 66.00 19.15
N THR A 54 34.26 66.67 20.20
CA THR A 54 34.65 66.04 21.48
C THR A 54 33.45 65.98 22.43
N TYR A 55 33.15 64.80 22.94
CA TYR A 55 32.05 64.52 23.86
C TYR A 55 32.55 64.26 25.28
N THR A 56 31.70 64.60 26.26
CA THR A 56 31.84 64.11 27.64
C THR A 56 30.91 62.91 27.82
N PRO A 57 31.27 61.90 28.64
CA PRO A 57 30.43 60.71 28.85
C PRO A 57 28.98 61.03 29.24
N SER A 58 28.77 62.12 30.00
CA SER A 58 27.45 62.62 30.40
C SER A 58 26.56 63.11 29.26
N LYS A 59 27.10 63.36 28.07
CA LYS A 59 26.36 63.82 26.89
C LYS A 59 25.95 62.68 25.94
N ILE A 60 26.44 61.46 26.16
CA ILE A 60 26.11 60.28 25.33
C ILE A 60 24.60 60.01 25.30
N PRO A 61 23.84 60.05 26.42
CA PRO A 61 22.40 59.83 26.37
C PRO A 61 21.63 60.84 25.51
N ASN A 62 22.02 62.11 25.57
CA ASN A 62 21.40 63.16 24.74
C ASN A 62 21.73 62.94 23.25
N PHE A 63 22.96 62.55 22.94
CA PHE A 63 23.37 62.20 21.58
C PHE A 63 22.55 61.02 21.03
N LEU A 64 22.32 59.98 21.83
CA LEU A 64 21.49 58.85 21.44
C LEU A 64 20.01 59.25 21.25
N ALA A 65 19.49 60.15 22.10
CA ALA A 65 18.12 60.66 21.96
C ALA A 65 17.92 61.49 20.67
N GLU A 66 18.97 62.11 20.15
CA GLU A 66 18.96 62.79 18.84
C GLU A 66 18.99 61.78 17.67
N VAL A 67 19.63 60.62 17.86
CA VAL A 67 19.83 59.57 16.84
C VAL A 67 18.62 58.65 16.71
N GLU A 68 18.03 58.24 17.83
CA GLU A 68 16.93 57.26 17.88
C GLU A 68 15.74 57.54 16.94
N PRO A 69 15.19 58.77 16.86
CA PRO A 69 14.07 59.06 15.95
C PRO A 69 14.45 59.03 14.46
N LEU A 70 15.74 58.96 14.13
CA LEU A 70 16.26 58.96 12.75
C LEU A 70 16.45 57.55 12.20
N LEU A 71 16.33 56.51 13.04
CA LEU A 71 16.56 55.11 12.67
C LEU A 71 15.34 54.48 12.00
N ASP A 72 15.01 54.93 10.79
CA ASP A 72 13.97 54.31 9.94
C ASP A 72 14.62 53.54 8.77
N PRO A 73 14.57 52.20 8.75
CA PRO A 73 15.13 51.38 7.67
C PRO A 73 14.53 51.62 6.29
N SER A 74 13.30 52.12 6.20
CA SER A 74 12.65 52.39 4.89
C SER A 74 13.38 53.48 4.10
N ASN A 75 14.09 54.37 4.79
CA ASN A 75 14.92 55.40 4.17
C ASN A 75 16.04 54.83 3.27
N LEU A 76 16.53 53.62 3.58
CA LEU A 76 17.58 52.98 2.78
C LEU A 76 17.11 52.53 1.41
N GLU A 77 15.82 52.22 1.24
CA GLU A 77 15.26 51.87 -0.07
C GLU A 77 15.32 53.07 -1.01
N VAL A 78 14.87 54.24 -0.53
CA VAL A 78 14.92 55.50 -1.29
C VAL A 78 16.35 55.91 -1.61
N ALA A 79 17.26 55.81 -0.63
CA ALA A 79 18.68 56.09 -0.86
C ALA A 79 19.31 55.14 -1.89
N TRP A 80 18.93 53.87 -1.85
CA TRP A 80 19.43 52.86 -2.77
C TRP A 80 18.96 53.11 -4.20
N GLU A 81 17.69 53.46 -4.41
CA GLU A 81 17.16 53.80 -5.73
C GLU A 81 17.92 54.96 -6.38
N LEU A 82 18.32 55.96 -5.58
CA LEU A 82 19.11 57.10 -6.06
C LEU A 82 20.57 56.73 -6.39
N LEU A 83 21.18 55.84 -5.60
CA LEU A 83 22.61 55.52 -5.72
C LEU A 83 22.89 54.37 -6.69
N VAL A 84 21.94 53.48 -6.93
CA VAL A 84 22.14 52.31 -7.81
C VAL A 84 22.33 52.70 -9.28
N GLU A 85 21.70 53.78 -9.75
CA GLU A 85 21.89 54.30 -11.10
C GLU A 85 23.29 54.88 -11.32
N ALA A 86 23.84 55.54 -10.30
CA ALA A 86 25.17 56.14 -10.34
C ALA A 86 26.29 55.11 -10.07
N GLY A 87 25.99 54.05 -9.31
CA GLY A 87 26.98 53.05 -8.87
C GLY A 87 27.95 53.56 -7.81
N ASP A 88 27.60 54.65 -7.13
CA ASP A 88 28.49 55.35 -6.22
C ASP A 88 28.56 54.67 -4.85
N ALA A 89 29.79 54.39 -4.40
CA ALA A 89 30.05 53.95 -3.04
C ALA A 89 30.01 55.15 -2.10
N VAL A 90 29.20 55.07 -1.04
CA VAL A 90 28.98 56.19 -0.11
C VAL A 90 29.61 55.93 1.25
N SER A 91 30.14 56.98 1.87
CA SER A 91 30.48 56.96 3.30
C SER A 91 29.24 57.20 4.16
N CYS A 92 29.32 56.99 5.47
CA CYS A 92 28.22 57.33 6.38
C CYS A 92 27.89 58.84 6.38
N ALA A 93 28.87 59.70 6.09
CA ALA A 93 28.64 61.14 5.94
C ALA A 93 27.90 61.48 4.65
N ASP A 94 28.25 60.83 3.53
CA ASP A 94 27.53 61.00 2.27
C ASP A 94 26.09 60.48 2.40
N MET A 95 25.90 59.34 3.08
CA MET A 95 24.58 58.80 3.37
C MET A 95 23.77 59.72 4.29
N ALA A 96 24.38 60.33 5.31
CA ALA A 96 23.69 61.30 6.16
C ALA A 96 23.26 62.55 5.37
N GLN A 97 24.12 63.05 4.48
CA GLN A 97 23.78 64.15 3.58
C GLN A 97 22.61 63.78 2.65
N LEU A 98 22.55 62.54 2.18
CA LEU A 98 21.47 62.07 1.32
C LEU A 98 20.14 61.91 2.07
N LEU A 99 20.17 61.25 3.24
CA LEU A 99 18.98 60.93 4.02
C LEU A 99 18.40 62.12 4.79
N PHE A 100 19.28 62.96 5.32
CA PHE A 100 18.92 64.00 6.30
C PHE A 100 19.27 65.41 5.84
N SER A 101 19.87 65.57 4.64
CA SER A 101 20.34 66.86 4.11
C SER A 101 21.40 67.57 4.98
N ASP A 102 22.04 66.86 5.91
CA ASP A 102 23.07 67.38 6.80
C ASP A 102 24.05 66.24 7.22
N GLN A 103 25.29 66.60 7.51
CA GLN A 103 26.38 65.71 7.92
C GLN A 103 26.76 65.90 9.40
N SER A 104 25.88 66.48 10.21
CA SER A 104 26.14 66.61 11.64
C SER A 104 26.40 65.25 12.29
N PRO A 105 27.22 65.19 13.36
CA PRO A 105 27.67 63.91 13.92
C PRO A 105 26.57 62.92 14.33
N PRO A 106 25.41 63.35 14.90
CA PRO A 106 24.28 62.46 15.15
C PRO A 106 23.73 61.81 13.87
N LEU A 107 23.63 62.58 12.78
CA LEU A 107 23.11 62.11 11.49
C LEU A 107 24.05 61.11 10.82
N CYS A 108 25.36 61.38 10.85
CA CYS A 108 26.38 60.44 10.35
C CYS A 108 26.35 59.12 11.13
N TYR A 109 26.15 59.19 12.45
CA TYR A 109 26.02 58.00 13.27
C TYR A 109 24.70 57.25 13.00
N ALA A 110 23.57 57.95 12.82
CA ALA A 110 22.31 57.34 12.40
C ALA A 110 22.44 56.60 11.06
N ALA A 111 23.10 57.22 10.07
CA ALA A 111 23.39 56.60 8.78
C ALA A 111 24.28 55.34 8.93
N HIS A 112 25.31 55.37 9.78
CA HIS A 112 26.10 54.18 10.13
C HIS A 112 25.22 53.08 10.73
N CYS A 113 24.37 53.42 11.70
CA CYS A 113 23.48 52.45 12.34
C CYS A 113 22.58 51.75 11.31
N LEU A 114 21.94 52.52 10.42
CA LEU A 114 21.09 51.99 9.35
C LEU A 114 21.88 51.09 8.38
N LEU A 115 23.02 51.57 7.87
CA LEU A 115 23.85 50.83 6.91
C LEU A 115 24.50 49.57 7.50
N SER A 116 24.89 49.60 8.77
CA SER A 116 25.52 48.46 9.46
C SER A 116 24.55 47.31 9.71
N GLU A 117 23.26 47.58 9.78
CA GLU A 117 22.20 46.59 10.00
C GLU A 117 21.49 46.18 8.71
N ASP A 118 21.76 46.88 7.60
CA ASP A 118 21.17 46.58 6.31
C ASP A 118 21.69 45.26 5.73
N LYS A 119 20.72 44.45 5.30
CA LYS A 119 20.96 43.16 4.66
C LYS A 119 20.45 43.12 3.22
N ILE A 120 19.75 44.17 2.78
CA ILE A 120 18.96 44.17 1.55
C ILE A 120 19.60 45.04 0.48
N TYR A 121 19.95 46.29 0.80
CA TYR A 121 20.20 47.32 -0.21
C TYR A 121 21.68 47.61 -0.45
N PHE A 122 22.48 47.62 0.59
CA PHE A 122 23.89 48.01 0.58
C PHE A 122 24.79 46.85 1.03
N LYS A 123 26.05 46.92 0.64
CA LYS A 123 27.10 46.00 1.07
C LYS A 123 28.32 46.81 1.51
N GLN A 124 28.81 46.52 2.70
CA GLN A 124 30.04 47.14 3.21
C GLN A 124 31.27 46.64 2.43
N LYS A 125 32.12 47.57 2.00
CA LYS A 125 33.43 47.31 1.38
C LYS A 125 34.45 48.31 1.91
N ALA A 126 35.32 47.83 2.79
CA ALA A 126 36.19 48.67 3.60
C ALA A 126 35.37 49.71 4.39
N ASN A 127 35.62 51.02 4.19
CA ASN A 127 34.95 52.10 4.91
C ASN A 127 33.78 52.72 4.12
N LEU A 128 33.39 52.12 2.99
CA LEU A 128 32.30 52.59 2.13
C LEU A 128 31.22 51.53 1.99
N TYR A 129 30.01 51.97 1.64
CA TYR A 129 28.86 51.13 1.35
C TYR A 129 28.51 51.25 -0.13
N GLU A 130 28.54 50.12 -0.83
CA GLU A 130 28.16 50.05 -2.25
C GLU A 130 26.69 49.62 -2.36
N PRO A 131 25.86 50.29 -3.21
CA PRO A 131 24.51 49.82 -3.50
C PRO A 131 24.58 48.48 -4.23
N ARG A 132 23.73 47.53 -3.84
CA ARG A 132 23.62 46.23 -4.51
C ARG A 132 22.90 46.41 -5.86
N PRO A 133 23.25 45.64 -6.90
CA PRO A 133 22.51 45.68 -8.16
C PRO A 133 21.03 45.33 -7.98
N VAL A 134 20.15 45.93 -8.80
CA VAL A 134 18.68 45.68 -8.79
C VAL A 134 18.36 44.19 -8.74
N ALA A 135 18.94 43.41 -9.66
CA ALA A 135 18.73 41.95 -9.70
C ALA A 135 19.08 41.24 -8.38
N LYS A 136 20.07 41.73 -7.63
CA LYS A 136 20.47 41.13 -6.36
C LYS A 136 19.55 41.55 -5.21
N VAL A 137 19.07 42.79 -5.21
CA VAL A 137 18.07 43.27 -4.24
C VAL A 137 16.75 42.54 -4.43
N ASP A 138 16.30 42.38 -5.68
CA ASP A 138 15.10 41.62 -6.01
C ASP A 138 15.23 40.15 -5.58
N GLU A 139 16.39 39.52 -5.81
CA GLU A 139 16.67 38.16 -5.33
C GLU A 139 16.58 38.06 -3.80
N ILE A 140 17.17 39.00 -3.06
CA ILE A 140 17.15 39.03 -1.59
C ILE A 140 15.72 39.27 -1.07
N LYS A 141 15.00 40.26 -1.62
CA LYS A 141 13.60 40.54 -1.27
C LYS A 141 12.72 39.33 -1.53
N HIS A 142 12.86 38.69 -2.70
CA HIS A 142 12.13 37.46 -3.03
C HIS A 142 12.45 36.32 -2.07
N GLN A 143 13.72 36.11 -1.71
CA GLN A 143 14.12 35.10 -0.72
C GLN A 143 13.52 35.37 0.66
N LEU A 144 13.53 36.63 1.13
CA LEU A 144 12.94 37.02 2.41
C LEU A 144 11.42 36.81 2.43
N ILE A 145 10.71 37.24 1.38
CA ILE A 145 9.27 37.03 1.23
C ILE A 145 8.96 35.54 1.22
N THR A 146 9.69 34.74 0.42
CA THR A 146 9.50 33.29 0.34
C THR A 146 9.75 32.62 1.69
N ALA A 147 10.79 33.04 2.42
CA ALA A 147 11.10 32.52 3.75
C ALA A 147 10.01 32.87 4.77
N GLN A 148 9.51 34.11 4.77
CA GLN A 148 8.40 34.55 5.62
C GLN A 148 7.11 33.80 5.31
N LEU A 149 6.78 33.59 4.02
CA LEU A 149 5.63 32.80 3.61
C LEU A 149 5.76 31.35 4.09
N LYS A 150 6.92 30.71 3.89
CA LYS A 150 7.16 29.34 4.39
C LYS A 150 7.06 29.22 5.90
N GLN A 151 7.58 30.21 6.63
CA GLN A 151 7.47 30.26 8.08
C GLN A 151 6.01 30.39 8.51
N ARG A 152 5.25 31.29 7.89
CA ARG A 152 3.82 31.46 8.16
C ARG A 152 3.02 30.19 7.85
N GLU A 153 3.24 29.57 6.69
CA GLU A 153 2.63 28.29 6.34
C GLU A 153 2.95 27.18 7.36
N GLN A 154 4.16 27.19 7.93
CA GLN A 154 4.53 26.24 8.98
C GLN A 154 3.78 26.54 10.28
N GLU A 155 3.71 27.81 10.69
CA GLU A 155 2.97 28.23 11.89
C GLU A 155 1.47 27.91 11.76
N ASP A 156 0.88 28.19 10.60
CA ASP A 156 -0.53 27.88 10.26
C ASP A 156 -0.76 26.36 10.32
N PHE A 157 0.12 25.54 9.72
CA PHE A 157 0.02 24.08 9.78
C PHE A 157 0.06 23.55 11.23
N LEU A 158 0.98 24.06 12.06
CA LEU A 158 1.07 23.67 13.47
C LEU A 158 -0.18 24.06 14.25
N GLN A 159 -0.77 25.22 13.95
CA GLN A 159 -2.03 25.66 14.54
C GLN A 159 -3.18 24.75 14.13
N HIS A 160 -3.31 24.43 12.85
CA HIS A 160 -4.32 23.51 12.32
C HIS A 160 -4.22 22.11 12.95
N VAL A 161 -3.00 21.57 13.10
CA VAL A 161 -2.77 20.29 13.80
C VAL A 161 -3.25 20.36 15.25
N LYS A 162 -2.89 21.42 15.99
CA LYS A 162 -3.31 21.60 17.39
C LYS A 162 -4.83 21.72 17.53
N GLN A 163 -5.48 22.50 16.67
CA GLN A 163 -6.93 22.64 16.63
C GLN A 163 -7.61 21.29 16.37
N LYS A 164 -7.10 20.53 15.39
CA LYS A 164 -7.68 19.23 15.05
C LYS A 164 -7.56 18.23 16.19
N ILE A 165 -6.40 18.14 16.84
CA ILE A 165 -6.16 17.28 18.01
C ILE A 165 -7.07 17.70 19.19
N ALA A 166 -7.37 18.99 19.33
CA ALA A 166 -8.32 19.49 20.32
C ALA A 166 -9.80 19.16 20.01
N GLY A 167 -10.07 18.49 18.88
CA GLY A 167 -11.42 18.10 18.45
C GLY A 167 -12.15 19.18 17.63
N GLU A 168 -11.47 20.24 17.22
CA GLU A 168 -12.06 21.28 16.39
C GLU A 168 -12.13 20.84 14.91
N THR A 169 -13.05 21.44 14.16
CA THR A 169 -13.13 21.24 12.71
C THR A 169 -12.11 22.16 12.03
N VAL A 170 -11.27 21.56 11.20
CA VAL A 170 -10.17 22.25 10.50
C VAL A 170 -10.32 21.99 9.00
N GLU A 171 -10.21 23.05 8.20
CA GLU A 171 -10.09 22.96 6.75
C GLU A 171 -8.61 22.96 6.35
N TRP A 172 -8.15 21.87 5.74
CA TRP A 172 -6.74 21.70 5.37
C TRP A 172 -6.38 22.45 4.09
N LEU A 173 -5.42 23.38 4.20
CA LEU A 173 -4.87 24.13 3.07
C LEU A 173 -3.95 23.27 2.19
N ASP A 174 -3.66 23.72 0.97
CA ASP A 174 -2.74 23.02 0.07
C ASP A 174 -1.31 22.88 0.63
N SER A 175 -0.86 23.88 1.40
CA SER A 175 0.40 23.86 2.14
C SER A 175 0.43 22.77 3.22
N ASP A 176 -0.72 22.53 3.87
CA ASP A 176 -0.89 21.50 4.89
C ASP A 176 -0.89 20.12 4.24
N ARG A 177 -1.65 19.96 3.15
CA ARG A 177 -1.70 18.72 2.36
C ARG A 177 -0.31 18.31 1.87
N THR A 178 0.50 19.27 1.47
CA THR A 178 1.89 19.02 1.06
C THR A 178 2.73 18.48 2.22
N ARG A 179 2.54 18.97 3.45
CA ARG A 179 3.24 18.49 4.66
C ARG A 179 2.72 17.13 5.11
N LEU A 180 1.41 16.93 5.08
CA LEU A 180 0.78 15.64 5.34
C LEU A 180 1.30 14.59 4.35
N ALA A 181 1.42 14.91 3.06
CA ALA A 181 2.01 14.01 2.05
C ALA A 181 3.48 13.64 2.33
N ILE A 182 4.25 14.51 2.98
CA ILE A 182 5.62 14.20 3.43
C ILE A 182 5.59 13.17 4.56
N LEU A 183 4.67 13.33 5.51
CA LEU A 183 4.45 12.36 6.60
C LEU A 183 3.93 11.01 6.06
N GLU A 184 3.00 11.03 5.11
CA GLU A 184 2.54 9.80 4.44
C GLU A 184 3.70 9.04 3.79
N LYS A 185 4.59 9.75 3.09
CA LYS A 185 5.78 9.16 2.47
C LYS A 185 6.72 8.54 3.49
N LEU A 186 6.89 9.14 4.68
CA LEU A 186 7.66 8.57 5.77
C LEU A 186 7.05 7.25 6.27
N VAL A 187 5.72 7.15 6.36
CA VAL A 187 5.05 5.90 6.78
C VAL A 187 5.16 4.81 5.70
N ILE A 188 5.01 5.19 4.44
CA ILE A 188 5.06 4.26 3.29
C ILE A 188 6.49 3.79 3.04
N ASN A 189 7.49 4.67 3.13
CA ASN A 189 8.89 4.32 2.92
C ASN A 189 9.78 4.81 4.08
N PRO A 190 9.81 4.09 5.22
CA PRO A 190 10.58 4.48 6.40
C PRO A 190 12.08 4.63 6.15
N GLU A 191 12.64 3.82 5.24
CA GLU A 191 14.06 3.85 4.89
C GLU A 191 14.48 5.15 4.18
N ASN A 192 13.53 5.87 3.58
CA ASN A 192 13.77 7.12 2.87
C ASN A 192 13.24 8.34 3.64
N THR A 193 13.64 8.43 4.91
CA THR A 193 13.28 9.56 5.77
C THR A 193 13.90 10.86 5.26
N THR A 194 13.06 11.84 4.95
CA THR A 194 13.50 13.15 4.46
C THR A 194 13.73 14.14 5.60
N ARG A 195 14.64 15.10 5.42
CA ARG A 195 14.87 16.20 6.37
C ARG A 195 13.59 16.99 6.68
N ALA A 196 12.74 17.20 5.67
CA ALA A 196 11.47 17.89 5.84
C ALA A 196 10.50 17.13 6.78
N ALA A 197 10.47 15.79 6.71
CA ALA A 197 9.65 14.99 7.63
C ALA A 197 10.15 15.11 9.08
N VAL A 198 11.48 15.11 9.27
CA VAL A 198 12.10 15.32 10.57
C VAL A 198 11.77 16.69 11.13
N GLU A 199 11.91 17.76 10.33
CA GLU A 199 11.58 19.14 10.74
C GLU A 199 10.10 19.30 11.12
N ILE A 200 9.18 18.62 10.42
CA ILE A 200 7.75 18.62 10.77
C ILE A 200 7.51 17.94 12.13
N LEU A 201 8.10 16.76 12.36
CA LEU A 201 7.93 16.01 13.61
C LEU A 201 8.60 16.71 14.79
N GLU A 202 9.77 17.32 14.57
CA GLU A 202 10.48 18.12 15.56
C GLU A 202 9.66 19.34 15.98
N ALA A 203 9.08 20.06 15.01
CA ALA A 203 8.19 21.20 15.28
C ALA A 203 6.90 20.81 16.03
N LEU A 204 6.51 19.54 15.97
CA LEU A 204 5.39 18.96 16.71
C LEU A 204 5.81 18.25 18.01
N GLU A 205 7.10 18.31 18.37
CA GLU A 205 7.68 17.67 19.55
C GLU A 205 7.45 16.14 19.61
N ARG A 206 7.50 15.49 18.44
CA ARG A 206 7.26 14.04 18.28
C ARG A 206 8.53 13.26 17.91
N PRO A 207 8.61 11.96 18.27
CA PRO A 207 9.69 11.09 17.81
C PRO A 207 9.84 11.08 16.29
N HIS A 208 11.08 11.13 15.79
CA HIS A 208 11.38 11.19 14.35
C HIS A 208 11.34 9.81 13.67
N ASN A 209 10.24 9.09 13.82
CA ASN A 209 10.05 7.76 13.26
C ASN A 209 8.69 7.62 12.56
N TRP A 210 8.56 6.57 11.76
CA TRP A 210 7.36 6.33 10.96
C TRP A 210 6.14 6.02 11.82
N GLN A 211 6.33 5.42 13.00
CA GLN A 211 5.24 5.10 13.92
C GLN A 211 4.57 6.38 14.43
N SER A 212 5.36 7.36 14.86
CA SER A 212 4.83 8.63 15.33
C SER A 212 4.15 9.44 14.22
N SER A 213 4.68 9.34 12.99
CA SER A 213 4.03 9.90 11.81
C SER A 213 2.68 9.23 11.51
N LEU A 214 2.58 7.91 11.64
CA LEU A 214 1.32 7.17 11.48
C LEU A 214 0.31 7.56 12.58
N GLU A 215 0.75 7.56 13.84
CA GLU A 215 -0.08 7.98 14.98
C GLU A 215 -0.65 9.37 14.76
N LEU A 216 0.18 10.33 14.34
CA LEU A 216 -0.26 11.68 14.01
C LEU A 216 -1.31 11.68 12.89
N LEU A 217 -1.08 10.98 11.78
CA LEU A 217 -2.04 10.91 10.67
C LEU A 217 -3.39 10.32 11.10
N VAL A 218 -3.38 9.35 12.02
CA VAL A 218 -4.59 8.75 12.60
C VAL A 218 -5.28 9.72 13.57
N GLU A 219 -4.53 10.37 14.47
CA GLU A 219 -5.05 11.37 15.41
C GLU A 219 -5.73 12.54 14.68
N LEU A 220 -5.18 12.94 13.52
CA LEU A 220 -5.75 13.98 12.67
C LEU A 220 -7.02 13.53 11.92
N GLY A 221 -7.35 12.24 11.95
CA GLY A 221 -8.40 11.63 11.12
C GLY A 221 -8.07 11.71 9.63
N TRP A 222 -6.79 11.89 9.29
CA TRP A 222 -6.33 11.92 7.90
C TRP A 222 -6.28 10.51 7.31
N TRP A 223 -5.79 9.55 8.11
CA TRP A 223 -5.84 8.12 7.84
C TRP A 223 -6.70 7.40 8.88
N ASP A 224 -7.28 6.27 8.49
CA ASP A 224 -8.01 5.41 9.42
C ASP A 224 -7.04 4.70 10.39
N LYS A 225 -7.50 4.38 11.60
CA LYS A 225 -6.69 3.65 12.59
C LYS A 225 -6.18 2.29 12.07
N HIS A 226 -6.91 1.66 11.15
CA HIS A 226 -6.59 0.41 10.49
C HIS A 226 -6.16 0.60 9.03
N GLU A 227 -5.69 1.81 8.66
CA GLU A 227 -5.21 2.11 7.32
C GLU A 227 -4.29 1.00 6.80
N ASN A 228 -4.62 0.45 5.63
CA ASN A 228 -3.91 -0.70 5.08
C ASN A 228 -2.59 -0.26 4.44
N LEU A 229 -1.52 -0.33 5.23
CA LEU A 229 -0.19 0.04 4.79
C LEU A 229 0.36 -0.89 3.70
N PHE A 230 -0.09 -2.14 3.64
CA PHE A 230 0.37 -3.08 2.62
C PHE A 230 -0.10 -2.65 1.23
N LEU A 231 -1.34 -2.18 1.09
CA LEU A 231 -1.83 -1.59 -0.16
C LEU A 231 -1.02 -0.36 -0.58
N ARG A 232 -0.77 0.56 0.36
CA ARG A 232 -0.03 1.80 0.07
C ARG A 232 1.44 1.55 -0.30
N ARG A 233 2.12 0.68 0.45
CA ARG A 233 3.53 0.34 0.24
C ARG A 233 3.78 -0.36 -1.09
N ASN A 234 2.85 -1.19 -1.52
CA ASN A 234 2.90 -1.90 -2.80
C ASN A 234 2.18 -1.13 -3.93
N GLN A 235 1.71 0.09 -3.66
CA GLN A 235 1.05 0.97 -4.64
C GLN A 235 -0.07 0.28 -5.43
N ILE A 236 -0.80 -0.62 -4.77
CA ILE A 236 -1.89 -1.38 -5.38
C ILE A 236 -3.01 -0.40 -5.78
N PRO A 237 -3.43 -0.36 -7.05
CA PRO A 237 -4.47 0.57 -7.51
C PRO A 237 -5.83 0.16 -6.93
N VAL A 238 -6.32 0.92 -5.96
CA VAL A 238 -7.62 0.67 -5.32
C VAL A 238 -8.80 1.23 -6.13
N ASN A 239 -8.59 2.34 -6.85
CA ASN A 239 -9.63 3.03 -7.62
C ASN A 239 -9.38 2.90 -9.12
N PHE A 240 -10.45 2.81 -9.91
CA PHE A 240 -10.37 2.89 -11.36
C PHE A 240 -10.16 4.33 -11.82
N ARG A 241 -9.38 4.51 -12.88
CA ARG A 241 -9.23 5.81 -13.54
C ARG A 241 -10.56 6.19 -14.20
N ARG A 242 -10.84 7.50 -14.29
CA ARG A 242 -12.06 8.03 -14.93
C ARG A 242 -12.25 7.51 -16.35
N GLU A 243 -11.18 7.44 -17.14
CA GLU A 243 -11.19 6.89 -18.51
C GLU A 243 -11.70 5.43 -18.55
N VAL A 244 -11.30 4.59 -17.59
CA VAL A 244 -11.74 3.19 -17.53
C VAL A 244 -13.23 3.11 -17.19
N LEU A 245 -13.70 3.94 -16.26
CA LEU A 245 -15.11 3.99 -15.87
C LEU A 245 -16.00 4.49 -17.01
N GLU A 246 -15.53 5.46 -17.81
CA GLU A 246 -16.22 5.96 -19.00
C GLU A 246 -16.37 4.87 -20.06
N VAL A 247 -15.30 4.11 -20.34
CA VAL A 247 -15.36 2.96 -21.26
C VAL A 247 -16.30 1.87 -20.73
N ALA A 248 -16.26 1.59 -19.42
CA ALA A 248 -17.17 0.61 -18.82
C ALA A 248 -18.64 1.01 -18.97
N GLN A 249 -18.96 2.29 -18.74
CA GLN A 249 -20.31 2.81 -18.96
C GLN A 249 -20.72 2.72 -20.43
N GLN A 250 -19.81 3.03 -21.36
CA GLN A 250 -20.08 2.90 -22.79
C GLN A 250 -20.39 1.44 -23.18
N CYS A 251 -19.65 0.47 -22.63
CA CYS A 251 -19.93 -0.95 -22.86
C CYS A 251 -21.29 -1.39 -22.32
N LEU A 252 -21.81 -0.75 -21.26
CA LEU A 252 -23.14 -1.02 -20.72
C LEU A 252 -24.24 -0.40 -21.59
N ASP A 253 -24.04 0.84 -22.04
CA ASP A 253 -25.04 1.60 -22.81
C ASP A 253 -25.14 1.10 -24.26
N SER A 254 -24.00 0.72 -24.84
CA SER A 254 -23.88 0.25 -26.23
C SER A 254 -22.80 -0.83 -26.31
N PRO A 255 -23.14 -2.09 -25.95
CA PRO A 255 -22.21 -3.21 -25.97
C PRO A 255 -21.55 -3.38 -27.35
N PRO A 256 -20.24 -3.71 -27.40
CA PRO A 256 -19.57 -4.01 -28.65
C PRO A 256 -20.21 -5.25 -29.32
N PRO A 257 -20.09 -5.39 -30.65
CA PRO A 257 -20.49 -6.61 -31.34
C PRO A 257 -19.75 -7.82 -30.79
N ASP A 258 -20.47 -8.91 -30.55
CA ASP A 258 -19.89 -10.16 -30.08
C ASP A 258 -18.97 -10.75 -31.18
N PRO A 259 -17.68 -10.99 -30.90
CA PRO A 259 -16.76 -11.59 -31.87
C PRO A 259 -17.14 -13.04 -32.22
N ASP A 260 -17.96 -13.70 -31.40
CA ASP A 260 -18.44 -15.07 -31.60
C ASP A 260 -19.93 -15.04 -31.96
N SER A 261 -20.24 -14.85 -33.25
CA SER A 261 -21.63 -14.73 -33.72
C SER A 261 -22.42 -16.05 -33.74
N ASP A 262 -21.73 -17.19 -33.71
CA ASP A 262 -22.26 -18.54 -33.86
C ASP A 262 -22.11 -19.39 -32.58
N ARG A 263 -22.32 -18.76 -31.41
CA ARG A 263 -22.27 -19.44 -30.11
C ARG A 263 -23.20 -20.66 -30.09
N LEU A 264 -22.68 -21.76 -29.54
CA LEU A 264 -23.45 -22.97 -29.29
C LEU A 264 -24.55 -22.68 -28.27
N ASP A 265 -25.81 -22.88 -28.67
CA ASP A 265 -26.94 -22.74 -27.76
C ASP A 265 -27.01 -23.93 -26.81
N LEU A 266 -26.80 -23.67 -25.52
CA LEU A 266 -26.92 -24.61 -24.41
C LEU A 266 -27.97 -24.13 -23.40
N THR A 267 -28.84 -23.18 -23.78
CA THR A 267 -29.87 -22.61 -22.89
C THR A 267 -30.96 -23.60 -22.48
N TYR A 268 -31.02 -24.76 -23.13
CA TYR A 268 -31.92 -25.86 -22.78
C TYR A 268 -31.42 -26.70 -21.59
N LEU A 269 -30.15 -26.58 -21.20
CA LEU A 269 -29.57 -27.29 -20.06
C LEU A 269 -29.86 -26.53 -18.76
N LYS A 270 -30.13 -27.29 -17.68
CA LYS A 270 -30.11 -26.72 -16.34
C LYS A 270 -28.66 -26.42 -15.96
N VAL A 271 -28.41 -25.18 -15.57
CA VAL A 271 -27.07 -24.69 -15.19
C VAL A 271 -27.10 -24.31 -13.72
N TYR A 272 -26.17 -24.90 -12.95
CA TYR A 272 -25.99 -24.67 -11.52
C TYR A 272 -24.70 -23.87 -11.31
N THR A 273 -24.80 -22.69 -10.71
CA THR A 273 -23.64 -21.93 -10.23
C THR A 273 -23.54 -22.12 -8.72
N VAL A 274 -22.37 -22.50 -8.22
CA VAL A 274 -22.18 -22.88 -6.80
C VAL A 274 -20.99 -22.11 -6.24
N ASP A 275 -21.27 -21.16 -5.35
CA ASP A 275 -20.28 -20.23 -4.81
C ASP A 275 -20.57 -19.90 -3.35
N ASP A 276 -19.67 -19.18 -2.68
CA ASP A 276 -19.99 -18.59 -1.37
C ASP A 276 -21.13 -17.56 -1.51
N GLU A 277 -21.96 -17.40 -0.47
CA GLU A 277 -23.14 -16.51 -0.49
C GLU A 277 -22.80 -15.06 -0.91
N SER A 278 -21.62 -14.58 -0.49
CA SER A 278 -21.11 -13.24 -0.77
C SER A 278 -20.60 -13.02 -2.20
N THR A 279 -20.43 -14.07 -3.00
CA THR A 279 -19.88 -13.98 -4.36
C THR A 279 -20.83 -13.27 -5.31
N LYS A 280 -20.33 -12.21 -5.98
CA LYS A 280 -21.12 -11.40 -6.94
C LYS A 280 -20.64 -11.54 -8.39
N GLU A 281 -19.34 -11.76 -8.58
CA GLU A 281 -18.72 -12.10 -9.86
C GLU A 281 -18.74 -13.63 -9.99
N ILE A 282 -19.67 -14.16 -10.79
CA ILE A 282 -19.85 -15.61 -10.95
C ILE A 282 -19.12 -16.00 -12.23
N ASP A 283 -17.98 -16.67 -12.07
CA ASP A 283 -17.13 -17.11 -13.18
C ASP A 283 -17.61 -18.43 -13.79
N ASP A 284 -18.22 -19.34 -13.04
CA ASP A 284 -18.46 -20.70 -13.49
C ASP A 284 -19.86 -21.26 -13.19
N GLY A 285 -20.26 -22.22 -14.01
CA GLY A 285 -21.51 -22.94 -13.89
C GLY A 285 -21.41 -24.35 -14.47
N LEU A 286 -22.18 -25.27 -13.92
CA LEU A 286 -22.10 -26.70 -14.21
C LEU A 286 -23.42 -27.21 -14.78
N SER A 287 -23.33 -28.10 -15.77
CA SER A 287 -24.46 -28.83 -16.33
C SER A 287 -24.08 -30.26 -16.65
N ILE A 288 -25.09 -31.10 -16.82
CA ILE A 288 -24.94 -32.45 -17.34
C ILE A 288 -25.93 -32.67 -18.48
N GLU A 289 -25.48 -33.30 -19.55
CA GLU A 289 -26.26 -33.61 -20.74
C GLU A 289 -26.26 -35.13 -20.94
N ASN A 290 -27.45 -35.73 -21.00
CA ASN A 290 -27.59 -37.14 -21.35
C ASN A 290 -27.61 -37.28 -22.88
N LEU A 291 -26.70 -38.06 -23.44
CA LEU A 291 -26.59 -38.29 -24.87
C LEU A 291 -27.47 -39.47 -25.32
N ASP A 292 -27.78 -39.52 -26.61
CA ASP A 292 -28.63 -40.56 -27.22
C ASP A 292 -28.06 -41.99 -27.05
N ASP A 293 -26.73 -42.11 -26.90
CA ASP A 293 -26.04 -43.37 -26.69
C ASP A 293 -25.98 -43.81 -25.21
N GLY A 294 -26.64 -43.06 -24.32
CA GLY A 294 -26.71 -43.32 -22.88
C GLY A 294 -25.51 -42.79 -22.08
N ARG A 295 -24.50 -42.19 -22.72
CA ARG A 295 -23.41 -41.52 -22.00
C ARG A 295 -23.85 -40.17 -21.45
N GLN A 296 -23.11 -39.68 -20.47
CA GLN A 296 -23.31 -38.36 -19.89
C GLN A 296 -22.15 -37.45 -20.23
N ARG A 297 -22.46 -36.27 -20.76
CA ARG A 297 -21.49 -35.19 -20.97
C ARG A 297 -21.58 -34.18 -19.83
N LEU A 298 -20.46 -33.99 -19.14
CA LEU A 298 -20.31 -32.90 -18.18
C LEU A 298 -20.02 -31.62 -18.95
N TRP A 299 -20.70 -30.54 -18.60
CA TRP A 299 -20.43 -29.22 -19.13
C TRP A 299 -19.95 -28.30 -18.01
N ILE A 300 -18.77 -27.73 -18.19
CA ILE A 300 -18.25 -26.64 -17.37
C ILE A 300 -18.33 -25.37 -18.19
N HIS A 301 -19.20 -24.46 -17.78
CA HIS A 301 -19.43 -23.18 -18.44
C HIS A 301 -18.66 -22.09 -17.71
N ILE A 302 -17.74 -21.42 -18.39
CA ILE A 302 -17.00 -20.30 -17.81
C ILE A 302 -17.46 -19.00 -18.44
N ALA A 303 -17.72 -17.98 -17.62
CA ALA A 303 -17.95 -16.60 -18.02
C ALA A 303 -16.99 -16.15 -19.12
N ASP A 304 -17.50 -15.40 -20.10
CA ASP A 304 -16.72 -15.00 -21.27
C ASP A 304 -16.51 -13.48 -21.35
N PRO A 305 -15.74 -12.85 -20.46
CA PRO A 305 -15.50 -11.40 -20.50
C PRO A 305 -14.86 -10.92 -21.81
N THR A 306 -14.25 -11.81 -22.60
CA THR A 306 -13.67 -11.49 -23.91
C THR A 306 -14.72 -11.15 -24.98
N HIS A 307 -16.02 -11.26 -24.68
CA HIS A 307 -17.07 -10.68 -25.54
C HIS A 307 -17.15 -9.15 -25.43
N LEU A 308 -16.65 -8.57 -24.34
CA LEU A 308 -16.59 -7.11 -24.11
C LEU A 308 -15.18 -6.53 -24.17
N VAL A 309 -14.17 -7.36 -23.99
CA VAL A 309 -12.78 -6.94 -23.84
C VAL A 309 -11.96 -7.52 -24.98
N MET A 310 -11.16 -6.67 -25.63
CA MET A 310 -10.26 -7.04 -26.72
C MET A 310 -8.80 -6.77 -26.31
N PRO A 311 -7.84 -7.60 -26.76
CA PRO A 311 -6.42 -7.37 -26.48
C PRO A 311 -5.97 -5.96 -26.90
N GLY A 312 -5.38 -5.22 -25.96
CA GLY A 312 -4.87 -3.87 -26.15
C GLY A 312 -5.87 -2.73 -25.93
N ASP A 313 -7.13 -3.01 -25.62
CA ASP A 313 -8.11 -1.97 -25.28
C ASP A 313 -7.95 -1.45 -23.84
N VAL A 314 -8.75 -0.43 -23.47
CA VAL A 314 -8.66 0.22 -22.16
C VAL A 314 -8.98 -0.74 -21.00
N LEU A 315 -9.91 -1.67 -21.19
CA LEU A 315 -10.31 -2.63 -20.15
C LEU A 315 -9.27 -3.73 -20.00
N ASP A 316 -8.70 -4.24 -21.11
CA ASP A 316 -7.59 -5.20 -21.11
C ASP A 316 -6.35 -4.62 -20.43
N LEU A 317 -5.97 -3.39 -20.77
CA LEU A 317 -4.80 -2.74 -20.18
C LEU A 317 -4.96 -2.50 -18.67
N GLU A 318 -6.16 -2.14 -18.20
CA GLU A 318 -6.43 -2.01 -16.77
C GLU A 318 -6.46 -3.38 -16.07
N ALA A 319 -7.12 -4.39 -16.67
CA ALA A 319 -7.14 -5.74 -16.13
C ALA A 319 -5.74 -6.35 -16.05
N ARG A 320 -4.90 -6.13 -17.08
CA ARG A 320 -3.48 -6.51 -17.08
C ARG A 320 -2.70 -5.83 -15.97
N ARG A 321 -2.91 -4.51 -15.80
CA ARG A 321 -2.26 -3.73 -14.73
C ARG A 321 -2.63 -4.25 -13.34
N ARG A 322 -3.89 -4.62 -13.13
CA ARG A 322 -4.38 -5.18 -11.86
C ARG A 322 -4.01 -6.64 -11.66
N SER A 323 -3.91 -7.41 -12.76
CA SER A 323 -3.55 -8.82 -12.86
C SER A 323 -4.50 -9.82 -12.18
N THR A 324 -5.02 -9.49 -10.99
CA THR A 324 -5.96 -10.30 -10.22
C THR A 324 -6.90 -9.41 -9.41
N THR A 325 -8.11 -9.90 -9.12
CA THR A 325 -8.95 -9.35 -8.04
C THR A 325 -8.27 -9.66 -6.70
N LEU A 326 -8.33 -8.71 -5.77
CA LEU A 326 -7.77 -8.83 -4.41
C LEU A 326 -8.92 -8.94 -3.39
N TYR A 327 -8.89 -9.97 -2.55
CA TYR A 327 -9.94 -10.26 -1.57
C TYR A 327 -9.44 -9.94 -0.15
N LEU A 328 -9.75 -8.74 0.33
CA LEU A 328 -9.33 -8.29 1.66
C LEU A 328 -10.45 -8.50 2.69
N PRO A 329 -10.12 -8.61 3.98
CA PRO A 329 -11.12 -8.64 5.05
C PRO A 329 -12.09 -7.45 5.03
N THR A 330 -11.64 -6.28 4.59
CA THR A 330 -12.43 -5.04 4.52
C THR A 330 -13.16 -4.85 3.18
N GLY A 331 -13.04 -5.78 2.24
CA GLY A 331 -13.72 -5.71 0.94
C GLY A 331 -12.86 -6.17 -0.24
N ILE A 332 -13.43 -6.05 -1.43
CA ILE A 332 -12.79 -6.50 -2.68
C ILE A 332 -12.21 -5.31 -3.46
N ILE A 333 -11.04 -5.52 -4.09
CA ILE A 333 -10.51 -4.62 -5.11
C ILE A 333 -10.53 -5.40 -6.43
N PRO A 334 -11.54 -5.20 -7.29
CA PRO A 334 -11.75 -6.05 -8.46
C PRO A 334 -10.79 -5.72 -9.60
N MET A 335 -10.54 -6.72 -10.44
CA MET A 335 -9.74 -6.59 -11.68
C MET A 335 -10.48 -5.77 -12.74
N PHE A 336 -11.80 -5.92 -12.83
CA PHE A 336 -12.67 -5.16 -13.72
C PHE A 336 -13.61 -4.21 -12.94
N PRO A 337 -14.12 -3.13 -13.57
CA PRO A 337 -15.16 -2.30 -12.97
C PRO A 337 -16.35 -3.16 -12.48
N PRO A 338 -16.83 -2.96 -11.24
CA PRO A 338 -17.87 -3.80 -10.62
C PRO A 338 -19.12 -3.97 -11.48
N GLU A 339 -19.55 -2.92 -12.16
CA GLU A 339 -20.76 -2.89 -12.99
C GLU A 339 -20.68 -3.86 -14.17
N LEU A 340 -19.47 -4.08 -14.71
CA LEU A 340 -19.21 -5.09 -15.72
C LEU A 340 -19.03 -6.48 -15.11
N ALA A 341 -18.18 -6.57 -14.08
CA ALA A 341 -17.77 -7.82 -13.44
C ALA A 341 -18.94 -8.59 -12.83
N THR A 342 -19.90 -7.90 -12.18
CA THR A 342 -21.10 -8.53 -11.59
C THR A 342 -22.31 -8.53 -12.53
N GLY A 343 -22.16 -7.93 -13.72
CA GLY A 343 -23.22 -7.73 -14.69
C GLY A 343 -22.99 -8.56 -15.95
N PRO A 344 -22.73 -7.93 -17.12
CA PRO A 344 -22.64 -8.62 -18.40
C PRO A 344 -21.44 -9.58 -18.56
N MET A 345 -20.47 -9.56 -17.65
CA MET A 345 -19.39 -10.55 -17.60
C MET A 345 -19.76 -11.78 -16.75
N SER A 346 -20.64 -11.62 -15.77
CA SER A 346 -21.02 -12.67 -14.79
C SER A 346 -22.06 -13.63 -15.34
N LEU A 347 -22.06 -14.88 -14.86
CA LEU A 347 -23.12 -15.87 -15.14
C LEU A 347 -24.37 -15.60 -14.29
N VAL A 348 -25.10 -14.54 -14.64
CA VAL A 348 -26.28 -14.07 -13.88
C VAL A 348 -27.48 -15.01 -14.04
N GLN A 349 -28.04 -15.45 -12.91
CA GLN A 349 -29.23 -16.30 -12.86
C GLN A 349 -30.40 -15.73 -13.69
N GLY A 350 -31.03 -16.61 -14.46
CA GLY A 350 -32.22 -16.32 -15.27
C GLY A 350 -31.96 -15.50 -16.52
N LYS A 351 -30.72 -15.06 -16.77
CA LYS A 351 -30.35 -14.31 -17.98
C LYS A 351 -29.58 -15.20 -18.95
N VAL A 352 -29.74 -14.94 -20.24
CA VAL A 352 -28.87 -15.54 -21.25
C VAL A 352 -27.47 -14.93 -21.09
N CYS A 353 -26.51 -15.78 -20.76
CA CYS A 353 -25.12 -15.42 -20.50
C CYS A 353 -24.22 -16.01 -21.59
N ARG A 354 -23.10 -15.32 -21.83
CA ARG A 354 -22.06 -15.75 -22.76
C ARG A 354 -21.00 -16.52 -21.99
N ALA A 355 -20.65 -17.69 -22.50
CA ALA A 355 -19.65 -18.55 -21.86
C ALA A 355 -18.66 -19.13 -22.86
N LEU A 356 -17.49 -19.51 -22.36
CA LEU A 356 -16.61 -20.49 -22.98
C LEU A 356 -16.87 -21.82 -22.25
N SER A 357 -17.48 -22.78 -22.95
CA SER A 357 -17.92 -24.05 -22.35
C SER A 357 -17.02 -25.21 -22.73
N PHE A 358 -16.75 -26.06 -21.75
CA PHE A 358 -15.96 -27.27 -21.84
C PHE A 358 -16.87 -28.47 -21.62
N GLY A 359 -17.22 -29.16 -22.71
CA GLY A 359 -18.00 -30.40 -22.68
C GLY A 359 -17.08 -31.60 -22.62
N VAL A 360 -17.26 -32.50 -21.66
CA VAL A 360 -16.32 -33.59 -21.36
C VAL A 360 -17.05 -34.91 -21.21
N LEU A 361 -16.52 -35.94 -21.88
CA LEU A 361 -16.90 -37.33 -21.69
C LEU A 361 -15.81 -38.02 -20.89
N LEU A 362 -16.20 -38.60 -19.76
CA LEU A 362 -15.33 -39.41 -18.92
C LEU A 362 -15.60 -40.89 -19.19
N ASP A 363 -14.53 -41.70 -19.17
CA ASP A 363 -14.67 -43.15 -19.14
C ASP A 363 -15.09 -43.64 -17.75
N GLU A 364 -15.37 -44.95 -17.62
CA GLU A 364 -15.76 -45.57 -16.35
C GLU A 364 -14.73 -45.36 -15.23
N ALA A 365 -13.45 -45.14 -15.57
CA ALA A 365 -12.40 -44.90 -14.59
C ALA A 365 -12.30 -43.42 -14.17
N GLY A 366 -12.99 -42.49 -14.84
CA GLY A 366 -12.91 -41.05 -14.60
C GLY A 366 -11.83 -40.33 -15.41
N LYS A 367 -11.24 -40.98 -16.42
CA LYS A 367 -10.31 -40.36 -17.37
C LYS A 367 -11.10 -39.63 -18.45
N VAL A 368 -10.59 -38.50 -18.93
CA VAL A 368 -11.12 -37.84 -20.13
C VAL A 368 -10.95 -38.73 -21.36
N GLU A 369 -12.07 -39.22 -21.87
CA GLU A 369 -12.21 -40.00 -23.11
C GLU A 369 -12.27 -39.06 -24.32
N ASP A 370 -13.15 -38.06 -24.26
CA ASP A 370 -13.37 -37.07 -25.33
C ASP A 370 -13.76 -35.72 -24.73
N TYR A 371 -13.55 -34.65 -25.50
CA TYR A 371 -13.92 -33.30 -25.06
C TYR A 371 -14.25 -32.38 -26.24
N ARG A 372 -14.99 -31.31 -25.92
CA ARG A 372 -15.32 -30.22 -26.84
C ARG A 372 -15.19 -28.89 -26.11
N ILE A 373 -14.61 -27.89 -26.78
CA ILE A 373 -14.59 -26.50 -26.31
C ILE A 373 -15.40 -25.67 -27.30
N SER A 374 -16.30 -24.81 -26.82
CA SER A 374 -17.11 -23.94 -27.67
C SER A 374 -17.48 -22.65 -26.96
N ALA A 375 -17.45 -21.53 -27.69
CA ALA A 375 -18.19 -20.34 -27.27
C ALA A 375 -19.69 -20.68 -27.28
N SER A 376 -20.41 -20.32 -26.22
CA SER A 376 -21.78 -20.77 -26.01
C SER A 376 -22.68 -19.69 -25.40
N LEU A 377 -23.98 -19.94 -25.49
CA LEU A 377 -25.04 -19.25 -24.78
C LEU A 377 -25.62 -20.22 -23.75
N ILE A 378 -25.71 -19.77 -22.50
CA ILE A 378 -26.29 -20.54 -21.40
C ILE A 378 -27.31 -19.69 -20.66
N GLN A 379 -28.17 -20.31 -19.85
CA GLN A 379 -29.07 -19.58 -18.96
C GLN A 379 -28.96 -20.17 -17.54
N PRO A 380 -28.08 -19.62 -16.69
CA PRO A 380 -27.91 -20.04 -15.30
C PRO A 380 -29.26 -20.19 -14.60
N THR A 381 -29.61 -21.41 -14.22
CA THR A 381 -30.95 -21.77 -13.73
C THR A 381 -31.05 -21.54 -12.24
N TYR A 382 -30.03 -21.98 -11.51
CA TYR A 382 -29.94 -21.87 -10.05
C TYR A 382 -28.60 -21.26 -9.64
N ARG A 383 -28.67 -20.24 -8.78
CA ARG A 383 -27.54 -19.77 -7.97
C ARG A 383 -27.66 -20.39 -6.59
N LEU A 384 -26.74 -21.29 -6.27
CA LEU A 384 -26.71 -22.05 -5.03
C LEU A 384 -25.45 -21.71 -4.22
N THR A 385 -25.55 -21.83 -2.90
CA THR A 385 -24.38 -21.83 -2.02
C THR A 385 -23.78 -23.23 -1.91
N TYR A 386 -22.55 -23.34 -1.41
CA TYR A 386 -21.95 -24.63 -1.07
C TYR A 386 -22.81 -25.38 -0.05
N GLU A 387 -23.34 -24.66 0.93
CA GLU A 387 -24.23 -25.17 1.97
C GLU A 387 -25.54 -25.72 1.39
N ASP A 388 -26.17 -25.00 0.45
CA ASP A 388 -27.38 -25.47 -0.25
C ASP A 388 -27.12 -26.81 -0.95
N VAL A 389 -26.00 -26.92 -1.68
CA VAL A 389 -25.65 -28.13 -2.42
C VAL A 389 -25.33 -29.28 -1.49
N ASP A 390 -24.63 -29.04 -0.39
CA ASP A 390 -24.34 -30.06 0.61
C ASP A 390 -25.62 -30.60 1.25
N GLU A 391 -26.59 -29.73 1.59
CA GLU A 391 -27.90 -30.14 2.07
C GLU A 391 -28.66 -30.96 1.01
N MET A 392 -28.64 -30.53 -0.26
CA MET A 392 -29.29 -31.26 -1.35
C MET A 392 -28.71 -32.66 -1.56
N LEU A 393 -27.38 -32.80 -1.48
CA LEU A 393 -26.68 -34.08 -1.58
C LEU A 393 -26.99 -34.97 -0.38
N GLN A 394 -27.01 -34.41 0.83
CA GLN A 394 -27.33 -35.15 2.06
C GLN A 394 -28.78 -35.67 2.06
N LEU A 395 -29.74 -34.86 1.62
CA LEU A 395 -31.15 -35.22 1.55
C LEU A 395 -31.49 -36.10 0.34
N GLY A 396 -30.58 -36.22 -0.64
CA GLY A 396 -30.81 -37.00 -1.86
C GLY A 396 -31.96 -36.44 -2.70
N VAL A 397 -31.97 -35.12 -2.91
CA VAL A 397 -33.04 -34.42 -3.64
C VAL A 397 -33.18 -34.96 -5.06
N LYS A 398 -34.35 -35.51 -5.38
CA LYS A 398 -34.61 -36.14 -6.70
C LYS A 398 -35.09 -35.18 -7.79
N ALA A 399 -35.58 -34.00 -7.41
CA ALA A 399 -36.06 -33.00 -8.37
C ALA A 399 -34.92 -32.40 -9.22
N GLU A 400 -33.71 -32.37 -8.65
CA GLU A 400 -32.48 -31.87 -9.26
C GLU A 400 -31.42 -32.98 -9.27
N ALA A 401 -31.73 -34.09 -9.96
CA ALA A 401 -30.88 -35.27 -10.01
C ALA A 401 -29.50 -35.00 -10.63
N GLU A 402 -29.39 -33.95 -11.45
CA GLU A 402 -28.19 -33.50 -12.13
C GLU A 402 -27.05 -33.17 -11.15
N ILE A 403 -27.36 -32.56 -10.00
CA ILE A 403 -26.36 -32.22 -8.97
C ILE A 403 -25.71 -33.50 -8.42
N GLN A 404 -26.51 -34.51 -8.08
CA GLN A 404 -25.99 -35.79 -7.59
C GLN A 404 -25.16 -36.50 -8.68
N GLN A 405 -25.55 -36.40 -9.95
CA GLN A 405 -24.80 -36.98 -11.06
C GLN A 405 -23.43 -36.30 -11.23
N ILE A 406 -23.39 -34.96 -11.17
CA ILE A 406 -22.14 -34.19 -11.22
C ILE A 406 -21.24 -34.56 -10.02
N ALA A 407 -21.80 -34.66 -8.81
CA ALA A 407 -21.06 -35.08 -7.62
C ALA A 407 -20.46 -36.48 -7.75
N ASN A 408 -21.22 -37.43 -8.31
CA ASN A 408 -20.73 -38.79 -8.57
C ASN A 408 -19.55 -38.80 -9.54
N TRP A 409 -19.66 -38.03 -10.64
CA TRP A 409 -18.56 -37.89 -11.59
C TRP A 409 -17.34 -37.19 -11.00
N ALA A 410 -17.54 -36.16 -10.17
CA ALA A 410 -16.45 -35.50 -9.44
C ALA A 410 -15.70 -36.48 -8.53
N GLN A 411 -16.42 -37.34 -7.81
CA GLN A 411 -15.81 -38.36 -6.96
C GLN A 411 -15.04 -39.41 -7.78
N GLN A 412 -15.59 -39.85 -8.91
CA GLN A 412 -14.90 -40.77 -9.82
C GLN A 412 -13.63 -40.13 -10.39
N ARG A 413 -13.72 -38.86 -10.78
CA ARG A 413 -12.61 -38.06 -11.29
C ARG A 413 -11.51 -37.88 -10.25
N LYS A 414 -11.86 -37.56 -9.00
CA LYS A 414 -10.92 -37.46 -7.87
C LYS A 414 -10.18 -38.79 -7.63
N SER A 415 -10.91 -39.90 -7.68
CA SER A 415 -10.36 -41.25 -7.52
C SER A 415 -9.37 -41.57 -8.66
N TRP A 416 -9.72 -41.20 -9.90
CA TRP A 416 -8.82 -41.30 -11.03
C TRP A 416 -7.54 -40.49 -10.83
N ARG A 417 -7.63 -39.19 -10.50
CA ARG A 417 -6.43 -38.34 -10.29
C ARG A 417 -5.57 -38.88 -9.16
N SER A 418 -6.17 -39.39 -8.09
CA SER A 418 -5.46 -40.02 -6.97
C SER A 418 -4.65 -41.24 -7.44
N SER A 419 -5.21 -42.06 -8.34
CA SER A 419 -4.48 -43.17 -8.97
C SER A 419 -3.31 -42.71 -9.87
N GLN A 420 -3.35 -41.45 -10.35
CA GLN A 420 -2.27 -40.81 -11.11
C GLN A 420 -1.25 -40.08 -10.20
N GLY A 421 -1.36 -40.23 -8.88
CA GLY A 421 -0.47 -39.64 -7.89
C GLY A 421 -0.84 -38.22 -7.47
N ALA A 422 -2.09 -37.79 -7.66
CA ALA A 422 -2.57 -36.52 -7.11
C ALA A 422 -2.48 -36.54 -5.57
N ILE A 423 -2.17 -35.38 -5.00
CA ILE A 423 -1.91 -35.21 -3.58
C ILE A 423 -2.99 -34.29 -3.02
N SER A 424 -3.73 -34.78 -2.04
CA SER A 424 -4.71 -33.98 -1.30
C SER A 424 -4.14 -33.57 0.05
N ILE A 425 -4.19 -32.28 0.36
CA ILE A 425 -3.73 -31.72 1.63
C ILE A 425 -4.90 -30.95 2.21
N HIS A 426 -5.37 -31.38 3.38
CA HIS A 426 -6.48 -30.76 4.07
C HIS A 426 -5.95 -30.02 5.30
N MET A 427 -6.05 -28.70 5.26
CA MET A 427 -5.72 -27.80 6.36
C MET A 427 -6.94 -26.91 6.61
N PRO A 428 -7.31 -26.62 7.86
CA PRO A 428 -8.32 -25.61 8.14
C PRO A 428 -7.89 -24.26 7.57
N GLU A 429 -8.80 -23.59 6.87
CA GLU A 429 -8.57 -22.27 6.26
C GLU A 429 -9.47 -21.24 6.94
N SER A 430 -8.90 -20.07 7.27
CA SER A 430 -9.63 -18.98 7.90
C SER A 430 -10.15 -17.99 6.85
N VAL A 431 -11.43 -17.66 6.90
CA VAL A 431 -12.02 -16.51 6.20
C VAL A 431 -12.24 -15.40 7.21
N ILE A 432 -11.51 -14.30 7.02
CA ILE A 432 -11.58 -13.14 7.90
C ILE A 432 -12.39 -12.06 7.20
N LYS A 433 -13.44 -11.56 7.86
CA LYS A 433 -14.26 -10.44 7.37
C LYS A 433 -14.29 -9.32 8.40
N VAL A 434 -14.34 -8.09 7.91
CA VAL A 434 -14.44 -6.88 8.73
C VAL A 434 -15.66 -6.09 8.30
N CYS A 435 -16.63 -6.01 9.20
CA CYS A 435 -17.87 -5.28 9.02
C CYS A 435 -17.71 -3.80 9.38
N LYS A 436 -18.81 -3.04 9.23
CA LYS A 436 -18.87 -1.65 9.71
C LYS A 436 -18.58 -1.63 11.22
N ASP A 437 -17.96 -0.55 11.71
CA ASP A 437 -17.48 -0.39 13.09
C ASP A 437 -16.29 -1.30 13.49
N ASP A 438 -15.55 -1.81 12.49
CA ASP A 438 -14.39 -2.70 12.66
C ASP A 438 -14.70 -4.00 13.40
N GLU A 439 -15.93 -4.49 13.34
CA GLU A 439 -16.27 -5.81 13.85
C GLU A 439 -15.59 -6.88 12.99
N ILE A 440 -14.80 -7.76 13.62
CA ILE A 440 -14.01 -8.78 12.94
C ILE A 440 -14.63 -10.15 13.21
N THR A 441 -14.96 -10.88 12.14
CA THR A 441 -15.35 -12.29 12.18
C THR A 441 -14.26 -13.15 11.54
N ILE A 442 -14.05 -14.34 12.10
CA ILE A 442 -13.14 -15.34 11.56
C ILE A 442 -13.92 -16.65 11.51
N ASP A 443 -14.21 -17.10 10.30
CA ASP A 443 -14.91 -18.35 10.03
C ASP A 443 -13.89 -19.39 9.53
N VAL A 444 -13.99 -20.61 10.03
CA VAL A 444 -13.16 -21.72 9.53
C VAL A 444 -13.91 -22.43 8.41
N LEU A 445 -13.28 -22.53 7.24
CA LEU A 445 -13.84 -23.27 6.13
C LEU A 445 -13.65 -24.77 6.36
N ASP A 446 -14.76 -25.49 6.39
CA ASP A 446 -14.78 -26.94 6.40
C ASP A 446 -14.64 -27.50 4.99
N ASP A 447 -14.00 -28.68 4.91
CA ASP A 447 -13.95 -29.45 3.67
C ASP A 447 -15.34 -30.03 3.39
N SER A 448 -15.95 -29.63 2.27
CA SER A 448 -17.34 -29.96 1.95
C SER A 448 -17.48 -30.72 0.63
N PRO A 449 -18.42 -31.69 0.53
CA PRO A 449 -18.67 -32.43 -0.71
C PRO A 449 -18.93 -31.52 -1.92
N SER A 450 -19.68 -30.43 -1.74
CA SER A 450 -19.97 -29.45 -2.78
C SER A 450 -18.70 -28.69 -3.23
N ARG A 451 -17.85 -28.25 -2.30
CA ARG A 451 -16.55 -27.62 -2.61
C ARG A 451 -15.64 -28.56 -3.38
N GLN A 452 -15.59 -29.85 -3.00
CA GLN A 452 -14.83 -30.86 -3.73
C GLN A 452 -15.39 -31.10 -5.14
N MET A 453 -16.73 -31.15 -5.27
CA MET A 453 -17.40 -31.31 -6.56
C MET A 453 -17.01 -30.19 -7.53
N VAL A 454 -17.16 -28.93 -7.10
CA VAL A 454 -16.80 -27.75 -7.92
C VAL A 454 -15.30 -27.76 -8.22
N ALA A 455 -14.44 -28.00 -7.22
CA ALA A 455 -12.99 -28.03 -7.41
C ALA A 455 -12.55 -29.06 -8.47
N GLU A 456 -13.11 -30.27 -8.45
CA GLU A 456 -12.79 -31.29 -9.46
C GLU A 456 -13.28 -30.91 -10.87
N MET A 457 -14.43 -30.23 -10.99
CA MET A 457 -14.90 -29.72 -12.28
C MET A 457 -14.00 -28.59 -12.81
N MET A 458 -13.51 -27.70 -11.94
CA MET A 458 -12.57 -26.65 -12.34
C MET A 458 -11.22 -27.24 -12.78
N ILE A 459 -10.72 -28.25 -12.05
CA ILE A 459 -9.51 -28.98 -12.43
C ILE A 459 -9.70 -29.68 -13.79
N LEU A 460 -10.88 -30.27 -14.03
CA LEU A 460 -11.23 -30.93 -15.28
C LEU A 460 -11.24 -29.95 -16.46
N ALA A 461 -11.85 -28.78 -16.31
CA ALA A 461 -11.83 -27.73 -17.33
C ALA A 461 -10.39 -27.28 -17.65
N GLY A 462 -9.56 -27.10 -16.61
CA GLY A 462 -8.15 -26.76 -16.78
C GLY A 462 -7.29 -27.84 -17.45
N GLU A 463 -7.57 -29.12 -17.19
CA GLU A 463 -6.94 -30.22 -17.93
C GLU A 463 -7.35 -30.20 -19.41
N VAL A 464 -8.65 -30.05 -19.70
CA VAL A 464 -9.17 -30.03 -21.06
C VAL A 464 -8.60 -28.85 -21.86
N ALA A 465 -8.55 -27.66 -21.27
CA ALA A 465 -7.89 -26.51 -21.89
C ALA A 465 -6.40 -26.77 -22.14
N GLY A 466 -5.70 -27.41 -21.20
CA GLY A 466 -4.29 -27.76 -21.34
C GLY A 466 -4.05 -28.77 -22.46
N ARG A 467 -4.90 -29.81 -22.55
CA ARG A 467 -4.87 -30.80 -23.63
C ARG A 467 -5.16 -30.16 -24.99
N TYR A 468 -6.14 -29.24 -25.06
CA TYR A 468 -6.46 -28.52 -26.28
C TYR A 468 -5.29 -27.66 -26.75
N GLY A 469 -4.70 -26.85 -25.85
CA GLY A 469 -3.54 -26.03 -26.18
C GLY A 469 -2.35 -26.87 -26.67
N GLN A 470 -2.09 -28.00 -26.01
CA GLN A 470 -1.04 -28.93 -26.42
C GLN A 470 -1.32 -29.57 -27.80
N ALA A 471 -2.53 -30.08 -28.03
CA ALA A 471 -2.90 -30.75 -29.28
C ALA A 471 -2.86 -29.83 -30.49
N HIS A 472 -3.23 -28.57 -30.31
CA HIS A 472 -3.29 -27.55 -31.37
C HIS A 472 -2.07 -26.63 -31.41
N GLN A 473 -1.04 -26.89 -30.59
CA GLN A 473 0.18 -26.08 -30.50
C GLN A 473 -0.08 -24.60 -30.18
N ILE A 474 -1.12 -24.34 -29.38
CA ILE A 474 -1.48 -23.00 -28.93
C ILE A 474 -0.68 -22.70 -27.65
N PRO A 475 0.17 -21.67 -27.64
CA PRO A 475 0.82 -21.23 -26.42
C PRO A 475 -0.23 -20.68 -25.46
N LEU A 476 -0.32 -21.28 -24.28
CA LEU A 476 -1.19 -20.91 -23.16
C LEU A 476 -0.37 -20.73 -21.88
N PRO A 477 -0.90 -20.06 -20.85
CA PRO A 477 -0.34 -20.02 -19.50
C PRO A 477 -0.39 -21.39 -18.77
N PHE A 478 0.33 -22.39 -19.28
CA PHE A 478 0.43 -23.70 -18.64
C PHE A 478 1.02 -23.58 -17.24
N ARG A 479 0.48 -24.37 -16.31
CA ARG A 479 0.92 -24.40 -14.92
C ARG A 479 1.44 -25.78 -14.58
N GLY A 480 2.76 -25.88 -14.40
CA GLY A 480 3.46 -27.09 -14.01
C GLY A 480 3.79 -27.11 -12.52
N GLN A 481 4.04 -28.31 -12.00
CA GLN A 481 4.62 -28.48 -10.68
C GLN A 481 5.47 -29.76 -10.65
N PRO A 482 6.76 -29.66 -10.26
CA PRO A 482 7.63 -30.82 -10.11
C PRO A 482 7.08 -31.85 -9.11
N GLN A 483 7.52 -33.09 -9.22
CA GLN A 483 7.18 -34.14 -8.26
C GLN A 483 7.77 -33.80 -6.88
N PRO A 484 6.95 -33.73 -5.80
CA PRO A 484 7.47 -33.55 -4.46
C PRO A 484 8.15 -34.82 -3.94
N GLU A 485 9.19 -34.62 -3.14
CA GLU A 485 9.75 -35.66 -2.25
C GLU A 485 8.93 -35.67 -0.96
N LEU A 486 7.82 -36.40 -0.96
CA LEU A 486 6.96 -36.52 0.21
C LEU A 486 7.62 -37.39 1.31
N PRO A 487 7.27 -37.16 2.59
CA PRO A 487 7.65 -38.08 3.65
C PRO A 487 7.14 -39.49 3.34
N SER A 488 7.92 -40.49 3.71
CA SER A 488 7.54 -41.90 3.58
C SER A 488 6.29 -42.21 4.40
N GLU A 489 5.60 -43.30 4.04
CA GLU A 489 4.41 -43.74 4.78
C GLU A 489 4.74 -44.03 6.26
N GLU A 490 5.92 -44.59 6.54
CA GLU A 490 6.39 -44.83 7.91
C GLU A 490 6.58 -43.52 8.69
N GLU A 491 7.17 -42.49 8.08
CA GLU A 491 7.31 -41.16 8.69
C GLU A 491 5.95 -40.49 8.94
N LEU A 492 5.01 -40.60 7.99
CA LEU A 492 3.66 -40.07 8.16
C LEU A 492 2.90 -40.82 9.27
N LEU A 493 3.06 -42.13 9.38
CA LEU A 493 2.43 -42.93 10.43
C LEU A 493 2.90 -42.55 11.84
N GLN A 494 4.13 -42.06 11.98
CA GLN A 494 4.66 -41.53 13.24
C GLN A 494 4.06 -40.18 13.63
N LEU A 495 3.49 -39.44 12.68
CA LEU A 495 2.81 -38.17 12.94
C LEU A 495 1.32 -38.41 13.24
N PRO A 496 0.71 -37.62 14.14
CA PRO A 496 -0.74 -37.62 14.34
C PRO A 496 -1.51 -37.33 13.05
N ALA A 497 -2.61 -38.06 12.84
CA ALA A 497 -3.47 -37.85 11.68
C ALA A 497 -4.09 -36.45 11.65
N GLY A 498 -4.50 -36.00 10.47
CA GLY A 498 -5.12 -34.68 10.28
C GLY A 498 -4.08 -33.58 10.01
N PRO A 499 -4.26 -32.36 10.57
CA PRO A 499 -3.48 -31.17 10.20
C PRO A 499 -1.96 -31.31 10.35
N VAL A 500 -1.48 -32.13 11.29
CA VAL A 500 -0.03 -32.35 11.50
C VAL A 500 0.60 -33.05 10.29
N ARG A 501 0.00 -34.15 9.81
CA ARG A 501 0.44 -34.84 8.57
C ARG A 501 0.28 -33.94 7.34
N SER A 502 -0.87 -33.27 7.21
CA SER A 502 -1.11 -32.32 6.12
C SER A 502 -0.04 -31.23 6.08
N CYS A 503 0.35 -30.68 7.23
CA CYS A 503 1.40 -29.66 7.33
C CYS A 503 2.78 -30.22 6.94
N ALA A 504 3.10 -31.46 7.32
CA ALA A 504 4.34 -32.13 6.92
C ALA A 504 4.41 -32.36 5.40
N MET A 505 3.31 -32.83 4.79
CA MET A 505 3.21 -32.98 3.32
C MET A 505 3.31 -31.63 2.62
N ARG A 506 2.56 -30.61 3.07
CA ARG A 506 2.56 -29.25 2.50
C ARG A 506 3.95 -28.62 2.46
N ARG A 507 4.78 -28.89 3.45
CA ARG A 507 6.17 -28.38 3.51
C ARG A 507 7.05 -28.94 2.38
N CYS A 508 6.74 -30.14 1.89
CA CYS A 508 7.52 -30.81 0.86
C CYS A 508 7.04 -30.48 -0.56
N MET A 509 5.95 -29.70 -0.69
CA MET A 509 5.39 -29.34 -1.99
C MET A 509 6.27 -28.28 -2.67
N PRO A 510 6.79 -28.53 -3.88
CA PRO A 510 7.48 -27.51 -4.66
C PRO A 510 6.47 -26.45 -5.12
N ARG A 511 6.97 -25.26 -5.45
CA ARG A 511 6.11 -24.22 -6.04
C ARG A 511 5.66 -24.64 -7.43
N SER A 512 4.44 -24.26 -7.81
CA SER A 512 4.01 -24.35 -9.20
C SER A 512 4.66 -23.24 -10.03
N GLU A 513 4.99 -23.54 -11.27
CA GLU A 513 5.61 -22.61 -12.22
C GLU A 513 4.70 -22.45 -13.43
N MET A 514 4.65 -21.23 -13.98
CA MET A 514 3.92 -20.94 -15.21
C MET A 514 4.88 -20.90 -16.40
N SER A 515 4.47 -21.51 -17.50
CA SER A 515 5.22 -21.56 -18.76
C SER A 515 4.26 -21.46 -19.96
N ILE A 516 4.79 -21.08 -21.12
CA ILE A 516 4.06 -21.16 -22.40
C ILE A 516 4.08 -22.58 -23.01
N THR A 517 4.82 -23.50 -22.39
CA THR A 517 4.93 -24.90 -22.80
C THR A 517 4.22 -25.82 -21.81
N PRO A 518 3.49 -26.86 -22.28
CA PRO A 518 2.88 -27.85 -21.42
C PRO A 518 3.90 -28.53 -20.50
N SER A 519 3.49 -28.77 -19.25
CA SER A 519 4.28 -29.49 -18.26
C SER A 519 3.38 -30.18 -17.25
N ARG A 520 3.85 -31.31 -16.72
CA ARG A 520 3.13 -32.09 -15.70
C ARG A 520 2.89 -31.26 -14.44
N HIS A 521 1.69 -31.37 -13.87
CA HIS A 521 1.35 -30.83 -12.57
C HIS A 521 1.23 -31.98 -11.56
N ALA A 522 2.32 -32.28 -10.86
CA ALA A 522 2.44 -33.47 -10.04
C ALA A 522 1.34 -33.60 -8.96
N SER A 523 1.09 -32.55 -8.16
CA SER A 523 0.05 -32.63 -7.12
C SER A 523 -1.37 -32.80 -7.65
N LEU A 524 -1.61 -32.45 -8.92
CA LEU A 524 -2.92 -32.63 -9.54
C LEU A 524 -3.05 -33.98 -10.24
N GLY A 525 -1.95 -34.74 -10.41
CA GLY A 525 -1.95 -35.99 -11.15
C GLY A 525 -2.27 -35.80 -12.64
N LEU A 526 -1.88 -34.66 -13.23
CA LEU A 526 -2.19 -34.29 -14.61
C LEU A 526 -0.91 -34.06 -15.44
N GLU A 527 -0.89 -34.54 -16.68
CA GLU A 527 0.22 -34.34 -17.62
C GLU A 527 0.30 -32.92 -18.17
N THR A 528 -0.82 -32.21 -18.21
CA THR A 528 -0.91 -30.81 -18.61
C THR A 528 -2.08 -30.15 -17.90
N TYR A 529 -1.91 -28.88 -17.53
CA TYR A 529 -2.91 -28.10 -16.83
C TYR A 529 -2.74 -26.62 -17.14
N THR A 530 -3.84 -25.91 -17.34
CA THR A 530 -3.88 -24.44 -17.43
C THR A 530 -5.08 -23.93 -16.65
N GLN A 531 -5.00 -22.72 -16.12
CA GLN A 531 -6.13 -22.10 -15.45
C GLN A 531 -6.97 -21.34 -16.49
N VAL A 532 -8.26 -21.66 -16.56
CA VAL A 532 -9.24 -21.05 -17.49
C VAL A 532 -10.57 -20.71 -16.83
N THR A 533 -10.72 -20.95 -15.54
CA THR A 533 -12.02 -20.98 -14.86
C THR A 533 -12.33 -19.71 -14.08
N SER A 534 -11.48 -18.68 -14.14
CA SER A 534 -11.74 -17.43 -13.44
C SER A 534 -11.31 -16.17 -14.22
N PRO A 535 -11.77 -16.00 -15.48
CA PRO A 535 -11.32 -14.92 -16.35
C PRO A 535 -11.80 -13.52 -15.89
N ILE A 536 -12.81 -13.41 -15.03
CA ILE A 536 -13.23 -12.10 -14.48
C ILE A 536 -12.22 -11.59 -13.43
N ARG A 537 -11.55 -12.51 -12.71
CA ARG A 537 -10.68 -12.17 -11.57
C ARG A 537 -9.22 -12.56 -11.72
N ARG A 538 -8.83 -13.30 -12.75
CA ARG A 538 -7.43 -13.67 -13.04
C ARG A 538 -7.10 -13.40 -14.50
N TYR A 539 -6.14 -12.52 -14.74
CA TYR A 539 -5.76 -12.14 -16.10
C TYR A 539 -5.10 -13.29 -16.88
N THR A 540 -4.45 -14.25 -16.21
CA THR A 540 -3.91 -15.46 -16.87
C THR A 540 -5.01 -16.34 -17.48
N ASP A 541 -6.18 -16.42 -16.83
CA ASP A 541 -7.33 -17.13 -17.38
C ASP A 541 -7.90 -16.37 -18.58
N LEU A 542 -7.95 -15.03 -18.50
CA LEU A 542 -8.35 -14.18 -19.62
C LEU A 542 -7.43 -14.35 -20.86
N LEU A 543 -6.11 -14.45 -20.65
CA LEU A 543 -5.15 -14.76 -21.72
C LEU A 543 -5.43 -16.11 -22.38
N SER A 544 -5.75 -17.14 -21.57
CA SER A 544 -6.13 -18.45 -22.10
C SER A 544 -7.40 -18.36 -22.94
N HIS A 545 -8.41 -17.59 -22.50
CA HIS A 545 -9.65 -17.36 -23.26
C HIS A 545 -9.37 -16.68 -24.59
N PHE A 546 -8.56 -15.62 -24.61
CA PHE A 546 -8.18 -14.94 -25.86
C PHE A 546 -7.56 -15.89 -26.89
N GLN A 547 -6.60 -16.71 -26.47
CA GLN A 547 -5.89 -17.64 -27.36
C GLN A 547 -6.82 -18.77 -27.85
N ILE A 548 -7.56 -19.41 -26.94
CA ILE A 548 -8.47 -20.51 -27.27
C ILE A 548 -9.55 -20.04 -28.24
N LYS A 549 -10.20 -18.90 -27.95
CA LYS A 549 -11.30 -18.40 -28.78
C LYS A 549 -10.83 -17.89 -30.14
N ALA A 550 -9.66 -17.26 -30.23
CA ALA A 550 -9.08 -16.89 -31.52
C ALA A 550 -8.87 -18.12 -32.41
N HIS A 551 -8.33 -19.20 -31.85
CA HIS A 551 -8.17 -20.47 -32.57
C HIS A 551 -9.52 -21.09 -32.95
N LEU A 552 -10.52 -21.09 -32.07
CA LEU A 552 -11.88 -21.58 -32.39
C LEU A 552 -12.52 -20.84 -33.57
N ARG A 553 -12.24 -19.54 -33.72
CA ARG A 553 -12.68 -18.72 -34.86
C ARG A 553 -11.83 -18.91 -36.12
N GLY A 554 -10.77 -19.72 -36.08
CA GLY A 554 -9.81 -19.86 -37.18
C GLY A 554 -9.00 -18.59 -37.45
N GLN A 555 -8.84 -17.72 -36.45
CA GLN A 555 -8.10 -16.47 -36.54
C GLN A 555 -6.65 -16.66 -36.07
N GLU A 556 -5.79 -15.71 -36.42
CA GLU A 556 -4.45 -15.63 -35.83
C GLU A 556 -4.53 -15.41 -34.31
N LEU A 557 -3.60 -16.01 -33.59
CA LEU A 557 -3.51 -15.89 -32.14
C LEU A 557 -3.16 -14.44 -31.76
N PRO A 558 -3.93 -13.79 -30.87
CA PRO A 558 -3.69 -12.39 -30.49
C PRO A 558 -2.35 -12.18 -29.78
N PHE A 559 -1.83 -13.22 -29.12
CA PHE A 559 -0.53 -13.19 -28.47
C PHE A 559 0.40 -14.24 -29.10
N ALA A 560 1.40 -13.76 -29.84
CA ALA A 560 2.53 -14.59 -30.24
C ALA A 560 3.27 -15.11 -28.99
N ALA A 561 3.92 -16.28 -29.10
CA ALA A 561 4.56 -16.97 -27.97
C ALA A 561 5.47 -16.06 -27.12
N GLN A 562 6.33 -15.26 -27.75
CA GLN A 562 7.22 -14.32 -27.06
C GLN A 562 6.42 -13.25 -26.29
N ARG A 563 5.41 -12.65 -26.94
CA ARG A 563 4.59 -11.60 -26.31
C ARG A 563 3.74 -12.14 -25.17
N LEU A 564 3.25 -13.37 -25.30
CA LEU A 564 2.53 -14.07 -24.25
C LEU A 564 3.46 -14.29 -23.05
N GLN A 565 4.68 -14.77 -23.28
CA GLN A 565 5.67 -14.99 -22.21
C GLN A 565 6.02 -13.70 -21.46
N GLU A 566 6.29 -12.59 -22.17
CA GLU A 566 6.53 -11.28 -21.57
C GLU A 566 5.33 -10.79 -20.74
N THR A 567 4.12 -11.00 -21.26
CA THR A 567 2.88 -10.59 -20.59
C THR A 567 2.64 -11.43 -19.34
N MET A 568 2.80 -12.75 -19.43
CA MET A 568 2.67 -13.67 -18.30
C MET A 568 3.66 -13.34 -17.18
N GLN A 569 4.92 -13.02 -17.51
CA GLN A 569 5.91 -12.66 -16.50
C GLN A 569 5.45 -11.45 -15.67
N SER A 570 5.10 -10.35 -16.35
CA SER A 570 4.64 -9.12 -15.68
C SER A 570 3.36 -9.36 -14.85
N VAL A 571 2.41 -10.13 -15.37
CA VAL A 571 1.14 -10.43 -14.69
C VAL A 571 1.36 -11.33 -13.48
N THR A 572 2.26 -12.31 -13.58
CA THR A 572 2.57 -13.23 -12.47
C THR A 572 3.28 -12.51 -11.33
N GLU A 573 4.18 -11.58 -11.65
CA GLU A 573 4.87 -10.74 -10.66
C GLU A 573 3.85 -9.87 -9.89
N ALA A 574 2.98 -9.14 -10.61
CA ALA A 574 1.95 -8.31 -9.99
C ALA A 574 0.91 -9.12 -9.19
N ALA A 575 0.48 -10.28 -9.70
CA ALA A 575 -0.43 -11.17 -8.98
C ALA A 575 0.21 -11.76 -7.70
N SER A 576 1.53 -12.01 -7.73
CA SER A 576 2.27 -12.47 -6.54
C SER A 576 2.35 -11.38 -5.46
N GLU A 577 2.56 -10.12 -5.87
CA GLU A 577 2.53 -8.96 -4.98
C GLU A 577 1.13 -8.76 -4.36
N ALA A 578 0.07 -8.84 -5.18
CA ALA A 578 -1.31 -8.78 -4.71
C ALA A 578 -1.62 -9.90 -3.70
N THR A 579 -1.25 -11.15 -4.00
CA THR A 579 -1.42 -12.30 -3.09
C THR A 579 -0.66 -12.09 -1.77
N TRP A 580 0.54 -11.50 -1.84
CA TRP A 580 1.29 -11.16 -0.63
C TRP A 580 0.54 -10.13 0.22
N VAL A 581 0.03 -9.05 -0.39
CA VAL A 581 -0.77 -8.02 0.30
C VAL A 581 -2.01 -8.62 0.94
N GLU A 582 -2.71 -9.53 0.24
CA GLU A 582 -3.88 -10.23 0.76
C GLU A 582 -3.53 -10.98 2.05
N ARG A 583 -2.47 -11.81 2.01
CA ARG A 583 -2.00 -12.58 3.15
C ARG A 583 -1.58 -11.70 4.33
N GLN A 584 -0.86 -10.61 4.07
CA GLN A 584 -0.45 -9.68 5.12
C GLN A 584 -1.65 -8.95 5.74
N THR A 585 -2.65 -8.62 4.93
CA THR A 585 -3.88 -7.98 5.42
C THR A 585 -4.71 -8.95 6.27
N ASN A 586 -4.88 -10.19 5.81
CA ASN A 586 -5.49 -11.27 6.61
C ASN A 586 -4.75 -11.48 7.93
N ARG A 587 -3.42 -11.54 7.89
CA ARG A 587 -2.58 -11.67 9.08
C ARG A 587 -2.76 -10.51 10.06
N TYR A 588 -2.78 -9.27 9.57
CA TYR A 588 -3.06 -8.08 10.38
C TYR A 588 -4.39 -8.20 11.12
N TRP A 589 -5.47 -8.52 10.41
CA TRP A 589 -6.80 -8.62 11.01
C TRP A 589 -6.95 -9.83 11.94
N GLY A 590 -6.30 -10.97 11.64
CA GLY A 590 -6.25 -12.11 12.55
C GLY A 590 -5.54 -11.78 13.86
N LEU A 591 -4.44 -11.02 13.81
CA LEU A 591 -3.76 -10.55 15.02
C LEU A 591 -4.59 -9.51 15.77
N GLU A 592 -5.28 -8.62 15.07
CA GLU A 592 -6.17 -7.63 15.68
C GLU A 592 -7.36 -8.29 16.39
N TYR A 593 -7.93 -9.34 15.79
CA TYR A 593 -8.99 -10.15 16.40
C TYR A 593 -8.54 -10.75 17.73
N LEU A 594 -7.33 -11.33 17.75
CA LEU A 594 -6.71 -11.92 18.94
C LEU A 594 -6.35 -10.86 19.99
N ARG A 595 -5.83 -9.70 19.56
CA ARG A 595 -5.46 -8.58 20.45
C ARG A 595 -6.67 -8.06 21.24
N ARG A 596 -7.86 -8.05 20.63
CA ARG A 596 -9.11 -7.60 21.26
C ARG A 596 -9.70 -8.62 22.23
N ARG A 597 -9.16 -9.84 22.28
CA ARG A 597 -9.63 -10.96 23.12
C ARG A 597 -8.49 -11.53 23.98
N PRO A 598 -7.86 -10.70 24.84
CA PRO A 598 -6.72 -11.13 25.63
C PRO A 598 -7.07 -12.19 26.68
N ASP A 599 -8.32 -12.25 27.13
CA ASP A 599 -8.77 -13.15 28.20
C ASP A 599 -9.36 -14.48 27.68
N GLU A 600 -9.53 -14.60 26.36
CA GLU A 600 -10.04 -15.84 25.75
C GLU A 600 -8.95 -16.92 25.67
N VAL A 601 -9.33 -18.15 25.97
CA VAL A 601 -8.47 -19.32 25.93
C VAL A 601 -8.72 -20.08 24.64
N TRP A 602 -7.66 -20.26 23.86
CA TRP A 602 -7.71 -20.91 22.55
C TRP A 602 -7.14 -22.32 22.62
N GLN A 603 -7.74 -23.25 21.87
CA GLN A 603 -7.18 -24.58 21.66
C GLN A 603 -6.16 -24.54 20.53
N ALA A 604 -4.91 -24.87 20.86
CA ALA A 604 -3.79 -24.84 19.93
C ALA A 604 -3.23 -26.24 19.67
N LEU A 605 -3.19 -26.65 18.41
CA LEU A 605 -2.56 -27.89 17.95
C LEU A 605 -1.13 -27.61 17.47
N VAL A 606 -0.13 -28.32 18.00
CA VAL A 606 1.26 -28.13 17.59
C VAL A 606 1.53 -28.86 16.27
N LEU A 607 1.71 -28.10 15.18
CA LEU A 607 1.84 -28.65 13.84
C LEU A 607 3.27 -29.12 13.52
N ARG A 608 4.26 -28.25 13.75
CA ARG A 608 5.65 -28.52 13.41
C ARG A 608 6.62 -27.62 14.15
N TRP A 609 7.88 -28.01 14.19
CA TRP A 609 8.97 -27.13 14.60
C TRP A 609 9.36 -26.15 13.50
N LEU A 610 9.51 -24.87 13.87
CA LEU A 610 10.16 -23.85 13.05
C LEU A 610 11.66 -23.80 13.37
N ARG A 611 11.99 -23.78 14.67
CA ARG A 611 13.34 -23.91 15.22
C ARG A 611 13.27 -24.70 16.54
N GLU A 612 13.49 -26.01 16.45
CA GLU A 612 13.32 -26.93 17.59
C GLU A 612 14.28 -26.65 18.75
N HIS A 613 15.56 -26.38 18.47
CA HIS A 613 16.57 -26.03 19.48
C HIS A 613 16.21 -24.76 20.26
N GLU A 614 15.45 -23.87 19.64
CA GLU A 614 14.92 -22.63 20.20
C GLU A 614 13.54 -22.80 20.85
N ARG A 615 12.97 -24.01 20.78
CA ARG A 615 11.58 -24.34 21.16
C ARG A 615 10.55 -23.45 20.48
N LEU A 616 10.79 -23.06 19.23
CA LEU A 616 9.85 -22.29 18.42
C LEU A 616 9.11 -23.23 17.47
N GLY A 617 7.81 -23.41 17.70
CA GLY A 617 6.94 -24.19 16.83
C GLY A 617 5.87 -23.36 16.15
N LEU A 618 5.21 -24.00 15.19
CA LEU A 618 4.01 -23.52 14.53
C LEU A 618 2.82 -24.22 15.18
N ILE A 619 1.87 -23.43 15.68
CA ILE A 619 0.61 -23.90 16.23
C ILE A 619 -0.55 -23.54 15.31
N LEU A 620 -1.62 -24.33 15.34
CA LEU A 620 -2.91 -24.05 14.73
C LEU A 620 -3.92 -23.76 15.82
N LEU A 621 -4.53 -22.58 15.82
CA LEU A 621 -5.70 -22.32 16.63
C LEU A 621 -6.90 -22.97 15.94
N GLU A 622 -7.34 -24.14 16.46
CA GLU A 622 -8.29 -25.01 15.76
C GLU A 622 -9.62 -24.28 15.46
N ASP A 623 -10.12 -23.50 16.42
CA ASP A 623 -11.40 -22.76 16.30
C ASP A 623 -11.34 -21.57 15.33
N LEU A 624 -10.14 -21.13 14.93
CA LEU A 624 -9.94 -19.96 14.07
C LEU A 624 -9.27 -20.30 12.74
N GLY A 625 -8.76 -21.52 12.56
CA GLY A 625 -7.97 -21.90 11.38
C GLY A 625 -6.66 -21.11 11.23
N LEU A 626 -6.18 -20.44 12.29
CA LEU A 626 -5.01 -19.57 12.23
C LEU A 626 -3.72 -20.31 12.58
N GLU A 627 -2.74 -20.25 11.69
CA GLU A 627 -1.39 -20.78 11.93
C GLU A 627 -0.44 -19.70 12.46
N LEU A 628 0.05 -19.85 13.70
CA LEU A 628 0.85 -18.84 14.39
C LEU A 628 2.09 -19.45 15.04
N ALA A 629 3.16 -18.65 15.16
CA ALA A 629 4.38 -19.09 15.81
C ALA A 629 4.25 -18.96 17.34
N MET A 630 4.69 -19.99 18.08
CA MET A 630 4.72 -19.99 19.53
C MET A 630 6.05 -20.56 20.04
N ARG A 631 6.62 -19.90 21.06
CA ARG A 631 7.80 -20.39 21.77
C ARG A 631 7.36 -21.12 23.05
N PHE A 632 7.83 -22.34 23.26
CA PHE A 632 7.41 -23.18 24.38
C PHE A 632 8.41 -23.13 25.54
N GLN A 633 7.89 -23.16 26.77
CA GLN A 633 8.71 -23.15 27.99
C GLN A 633 9.09 -24.54 28.49
N ARG A 634 8.39 -25.58 28.02
CA ARG A 634 8.65 -27.00 28.33
C ARG A 634 8.87 -27.82 27.07
N SER A 635 9.17 -29.10 27.24
CA SER A 635 9.20 -30.06 26.14
C SER A 635 7.77 -30.34 25.66
N ILE A 636 7.57 -30.33 24.35
CA ILE A 636 6.29 -30.48 23.66
C ILE A 636 6.49 -31.44 22.50
N ALA A 637 5.50 -32.29 22.20
CA ALA A 637 5.50 -33.15 21.04
C ALA A 637 4.62 -32.57 19.91
N LEU A 638 4.88 -32.98 18.68
CA LEU A 638 4.00 -32.64 17.56
C LEU A 638 2.64 -33.31 17.74
N GLY A 639 1.58 -32.53 17.53
CA GLY A 639 0.19 -32.90 17.75
C GLY A 639 -0.29 -32.82 19.20
N ASP A 640 0.53 -32.35 20.14
CA ASP A 640 0.04 -31.93 21.44
C ASP A 640 -1.02 -30.84 21.26
N ARG A 641 -2.10 -30.92 22.04
CA ARG A 641 -3.12 -29.88 22.16
C ARG A 641 -2.89 -29.10 23.45
N LEU A 642 -2.86 -27.79 23.32
CA LEU A 642 -2.53 -26.86 24.40
C LEU A 642 -3.64 -25.82 24.52
N GLN A 643 -3.94 -25.44 25.75
CA GLN A 643 -4.73 -24.23 26.02
C GLN A 643 -3.79 -23.04 26.09
N VAL A 644 -4.02 -22.04 25.25
CA VAL A 644 -3.15 -20.86 25.15
C VAL A 644 -3.96 -19.57 25.26
N LEU A 645 -3.34 -18.57 25.87
CA LEU A 645 -3.90 -17.23 26.02
C LEU A 645 -2.98 -16.22 25.33
N VAL A 646 -3.55 -15.19 24.70
CA VAL A 646 -2.80 -14.13 24.02
C VAL A 646 -2.22 -13.19 25.07
N SER A 647 -0.90 -13.27 25.29
CA SER A 647 -0.21 -12.43 26.28
C SER A 647 0.20 -11.06 25.72
N HIS A 648 0.48 -10.99 24.43
CA HIS A 648 0.80 -9.75 23.72
C HIS A 648 0.55 -9.94 22.23
N ALA A 649 -0.04 -8.94 21.59
CA ALA A 649 -0.27 -8.90 20.15
C ALA A 649 -0.08 -7.46 19.64
N ASP A 650 0.74 -7.30 18.62
CA ASP A 650 0.90 -6.06 17.85
C ASP A 650 0.72 -6.39 16.35
N PRO A 651 -0.47 -6.15 15.79
CA PRO A 651 -0.75 -6.38 14.38
C PRO A 651 0.12 -5.55 13.42
N ARG A 652 0.54 -4.34 13.82
CA ARG A 652 1.34 -3.44 12.97
C ARG A 652 2.79 -3.92 12.86
N GLN A 653 3.32 -4.52 13.92
CA GLN A 653 4.66 -5.09 13.96
C GLN A 653 4.70 -6.58 13.60
N ASP A 654 3.55 -7.18 13.32
CA ASP A 654 3.40 -8.61 13.08
C ASP A 654 3.91 -9.49 14.26
N VAL A 655 3.61 -9.06 15.49
CA VAL A 655 4.04 -9.72 16.72
C VAL A 655 2.85 -10.38 17.41
N ILE A 656 3.03 -11.63 17.83
CA ILE A 656 2.10 -12.36 18.69
C ILE A 656 2.89 -13.20 19.69
N GLN A 657 2.43 -13.21 20.94
CA GLN A 657 2.99 -14.01 22.01
C GLN A 657 1.89 -14.68 22.81
N PHE A 658 2.06 -15.98 23.05
CA PHE A 658 1.12 -16.79 23.80
C PHE A 658 1.69 -17.18 25.16
N ARG A 659 0.79 -17.34 26.13
CA ARG A 659 1.05 -18.00 27.41
C ARG A 659 0.29 -19.32 27.43
N GLU A 660 0.99 -20.42 27.72
CA GLU A 660 0.37 -21.72 27.96
C GLU A 660 -0.36 -21.71 29.32
N MET A 661 -1.60 -22.19 29.35
CA MET A 661 -2.37 -22.39 30.57
C MET A 661 -2.04 -23.78 31.14
N VAL A 662 -1.51 -23.83 32.36
CA VAL A 662 -1.29 -25.10 33.08
C VAL A 662 -2.61 -25.53 33.73
N GLU A 663 -2.99 -26.82 33.62
CA GLU A 663 -4.30 -27.41 33.99
C GLU A 663 -4.91 -26.95 35.34
N GLN A 664 -4.11 -26.47 36.30
CA GLN A 664 -4.62 -25.97 37.59
C GLN A 664 -5.31 -24.59 37.54
N GLN A 665 -5.23 -23.83 36.44
CA GLN A 665 -5.86 -22.51 36.31
C GLN A 665 -7.15 -22.50 35.47
N ALA A 666 -7.41 -23.54 34.66
CA ALA A 666 -8.56 -23.60 33.76
C ALA A 666 -9.92 -23.71 34.50
N GLN A 667 -9.93 -24.17 35.76
CA GLN A 667 -11.16 -24.28 36.57
C GLN A 667 -11.57 -22.98 37.26
N ALA A 668 -10.73 -21.94 37.24
CA ALA A 668 -11.02 -20.68 37.95
C ALA A 668 -11.71 -19.62 37.07
N THR A 669 -11.70 -19.77 35.74
CA THR A 669 -12.29 -18.82 34.78
C THR A 669 -13.65 -19.25 34.21
N THR A 670 -14.13 -20.45 34.53
CA THR A 670 -15.49 -20.92 34.21
C THR A 670 -16.47 -20.78 35.39
N GLY A 671 -16.17 -19.90 36.35
CA GLY A 671 -16.97 -19.66 37.56
C GLY A 671 -17.78 -18.38 37.50
#